data_AF-A0A496X8S0-F1
#
_entry.id   AF-A0A496X8S0-F1
#
_cell.length_a   1.000
_cell.length_b   1.000
_cell.length_c   1.000
_cell.angle_alpha   90.00
_cell.angle_beta   90.00
_cell.angle_gamma   90.00
#
_symmetry.space_group_name_H-M   'P 1'
#
loop_
_entity.id
_entity.type
_entity.pdbx_description
1 polymer ?
#
loop_
_entity_poly.entity_id
_entity_poly.type
_entity_poly.pdbx_seq_one_letter_code
_entity_poly.pdbx_strand_id
1 'polypeptide(L)'
;MQFQLKKLVIWPEATRFLPRVVEFELGSLNVITGGSRTGKSAIIPIIDYCLASSDCNIPIDTIRDHASWYGVVVQTDVEEILLCRRVPTGNSGSNDFFVLQGKSITMPLLIDTPNQNTEGVKILLNTMSSVPYFARAEEDGIGSARLGFRDLMALVFQSQDIVANQNIIFYKTHAHEHRQRLRTWFPYILGAENMETLSARQRLQVVERRLNRLKREWERAKGVSETWTANIYGHLKVAKEYGLIDETPPEDSDPELFVAASREVLQRNPEEAVQSPETVRAASGELLVLEREDEMISSELASVKRRINDVSRLKSGLMKYSPSVKRRVDRLQLSQWISDLALRGEDCPICGGSDHPNAGAELNKVSSAFKILEEEAAKVAEIPTSFDREQSMLQTELMSVLEKKRSHQNRYDLLISKNEGARKEFDQKSSMYQFLGHMRASLEHFEKLSGGGEILNEIEELESERVRLREEADEAAVERRLNAATADISQKMLSHLRTLDVEEKYRTVAPIFDVKELGIKVRSNDGSWHFLAEVGSASNWVSFHVALICGLHEYLDEMGTSCVPTFTIFDQPSQVYFPSIGSKIHDELEEGDPSYRDEDVEAVKSIFKTLASSVIAAEGKLQFIVLDHADAGIYGNIEGVNEVETWREGKKLIPEEWYI
;
A
#
# COMPACT_ATOMS: atom_id res chain seq x y z
N MET A 1 -14.54 -0.77 19.17
CA MET A 1 -13.23 -1.02 19.80
C MET A 1 -13.28 -0.37 21.17
N GLN A 2 -13.38 -1.13 22.26
CA GLN A 2 -13.30 -0.49 23.58
C GLN A 2 -11.84 -0.08 23.82
N PHE A 3 -11.61 1.22 23.89
CA PHE A 3 -10.29 1.80 24.12
C PHE A 3 -10.52 3.11 24.85
N GLN A 4 -10.49 3.05 26.18
CA GLN A 4 -10.74 4.18 27.07
C GLN A 4 -9.47 4.53 27.83
N LEU A 5 -9.24 5.82 28.06
CA LEU A 5 -8.10 6.31 28.82
C LEU A 5 -8.37 6.14 30.30
N LYS A 6 -7.57 5.32 30.98
CA LYS A 6 -7.66 5.12 32.43
C LYS A 6 -6.76 6.09 33.20
N LYS A 7 -5.54 6.32 32.71
CA LYS A 7 -4.58 7.23 33.36
C LYS A 7 -3.71 7.95 32.35
N LEU A 8 -3.36 9.20 32.65
CA LEU A 8 -2.22 9.89 32.07
C LEU A 8 -1.12 9.95 33.13
N VAL A 9 0.11 9.63 32.73
CA VAL A 9 1.27 9.57 33.64
C VAL A 9 2.44 10.34 33.05
N ILE A 10 3.12 11.10 33.91
CA ILE A 10 4.37 11.78 33.58
C ILE A 10 5.42 11.34 34.60
N TRP A 11 6.54 10.82 34.11
CA TRP A 11 7.69 10.52 34.96
C TRP A 11 8.61 11.74 35.02
N PRO A 12 9.07 12.15 36.22
CA PRO A 12 9.99 13.27 36.36
C PRO A 12 11.37 12.94 35.79
N GLU A 13 12.10 13.96 35.35
CA GLU A 13 13.53 13.84 35.04
C GLU A 13 14.35 13.61 36.33
N ALA A 14 14.00 14.32 37.40
CA ALA A 14 14.63 14.14 38.70
C ALA A 14 14.03 12.94 39.46
N THR A 15 14.81 11.86 39.58
CA THR A 15 14.41 10.58 40.22
C THR A 15 14.04 10.66 41.70
N ARG A 16 14.24 11.82 42.35
CA ARG A 16 13.80 12.09 43.73
C ARG A 16 12.28 12.27 43.84
N PHE A 17 11.60 12.61 42.73
CA PHE A 17 10.16 12.84 42.70
C PHE A 17 9.42 11.60 42.21
N LEU A 18 8.16 11.46 42.64
CA LEU A 18 7.27 10.41 42.17
C LEU A 18 6.60 10.81 40.85
N PRO A 19 6.19 9.85 40.01
CA PRO A 19 5.42 10.12 38.79
C PRO A 19 4.12 10.89 39.09
N ARG A 20 3.80 11.89 38.26
CA ARG A 20 2.53 12.60 38.31
C ARG A 20 1.49 11.78 37.54
N VAL A 21 0.41 11.41 38.23
CA VAL A 21 -0.69 10.63 37.68
C VAL A 21 -1.96 11.49 37.65
N VAL A 22 -2.69 11.42 36.54
CA VAL A 22 -4.06 11.91 36.38
C VAL A 22 -4.93 10.70 36.06
N GLU A 23 -5.87 10.37 36.94
CA GLU A 23 -6.71 9.17 36.83
C GLU A 23 -8.09 9.54 36.30
N PHE A 24 -8.50 8.92 35.20
CA PHE A 24 -9.82 9.14 34.60
C PHE A 24 -10.77 8.02 34.98
N GLU A 25 -12.02 8.38 35.22
CA GLU A 25 -13.11 7.44 35.41
C GLU A 25 -13.56 6.93 34.04
N LEU A 26 -13.63 5.61 33.89
CA LEU A 26 -14.04 4.96 32.65
C LEU A 26 -15.54 5.19 32.40
N GLY A 27 -15.94 5.20 31.12
CA GLY A 27 -17.37 5.27 30.79
C GLY A 27 -18.11 6.52 31.29
N SER A 28 -17.40 7.63 31.50
CA SER A 28 -17.96 8.86 32.10
C SER A 28 -17.43 10.13 31.45
N LEU A 29 -18.07 11.28 31.71
CA LEU A 29 -17.53 12.58 31.35
C LEU A 29 -16.55 13.04 32.42
N ASN A 30 -15.26 13.02 32.10
CA ASN A 30 -14.19 13.48 32.96
C ASN A 30 -13.91 14.96 32.69
N VAL A 31 -13.77 15.77 33.74
CA VAL A 31 -13.49 17.20 33.61
C VAL A 31 -12.22 17.55 34.36
N ILE A 32 -11.29 18.22 33.67
CA ILE A 32 -10.11 18.84 34.27
C ILE A 32 -10.25 20.35 34.13
N THR A 33 -10.38 21.02 35.27
CA THR A 33 -10.56 22.46 35.33
C THR A 33 -9.26 23.15 35.76
N GLY A 34 -9.04 24.41 35.39
CA GLY A 34 -7.89 25.13 35.95
C GLY A 34 -7.58 26.48 35.32
N GLY A 35 -6.63 27.21 35.92
CA GLY A 35 -6.19 28.53 35.44
C GLY A 35 -5.41 28.48 34.12
N SER A 36 -5.09 29.64 33.55
CA SER A 36 -4.20 29.74 32.39
C SER A 36 -2.78 29.28 32.76
N ARG A 37 -2.04 28.74 31.78
CA ARG A 37 -0.63 28.28 31.95
C ARG A 37 -0.44 27.17 32.98
N THR A 38 -1.44 26.31 33.19
CA THR A 38 -1.34 25.14 34.09
C THR A 38 -0.98 23.84 33.38
N GLY A 39 -0.92 23.85 32.04
CA GLY A 39 -0.55 22.70 31.22
C GLY A 39 -1.71 21.91 30.63
N LYS A 40 -2.98 22.35 30.77
CA LYS A 40 -4.17 21.61 30.31
C LYS A 40 -4.09 21.22 28.83
N SER A 41 -3.84 22.21 27.97
CA SER A 41 -3.74 22.02 26.52
C SER A 41 -2.54 21.15 26.09
N ALA A 42 -1.64 20.76 26.99
CA ALA A 42 -0.58 19.79 26.71
C ALA A 42 -1.06 18.34 26.80
N ILE A 43 -2.21 18.07 27.42
CA ILE A 43 -2.75 16.70 27.55
C ILE A 43 -2.97 16.06 26.18
N ILE A 44 -3.64 16.74 25.24
CA ILE A 44 -3.87 16.20 23.88
C ILE A 44 -2.54 15.88 23.17
N PRO A 45 -1.57 16.82 23.07
CA PRO A 45 -0.26 16.53 22.49
C PRO A 45 0.49 15.38 23.16
N ILE A 46 0.42 15.25 24.49
CA ILE A 46 1.09 14.17 25.22
C ILE A 46 0.44 12.82 24.90
N ILE A 47 -0.88 12.74 24.93
CA ILE A 47 -1.62 11.51 24.59
C ILE A 47 -1.37 11.14 23.12
N ASP A 48 -1.45 12.11 22.19
CA ASP A 48 -1.17 11.89 20.78
C ASP A 48 0.26 11.37 20.55
N TYR A 49 1.23 11.90 21.31
CA TYR A 49 2.63 11.47 21.30
C TYR A 49 2.82 10.04 21.78
N CYS A 50 2.18 9.66 22.90
CA CYS A 50 2.19 8.29 23.44
C CYS A 50 1.46 7.30 22.54
N LEU A 51 0.48 7.76 21.75
CA LEU A 51 -0.21 6.96 20.73
C LEU A 51 0.56 6.94 19.39
N ALA A 52 1.90 7.02 19.44
CA ALA A 52 2.82 6.89 18.31
C ALA A 52 2.66 7.92 17.17
N SER A 53 2.31 9.18 17.50
CA SER A 53 2.40 10.30 16.55
C SER A 53 3.83 10.47 16.00
N SER A 54 3.97 10.70 14.70
CA SER A 54 5.25 11.09 14.10
C SER A 54 5.64 12.52 14.49
N ASP A 55 4.63 13.39 14.66
CA ASP A 55 4.82 14.79 15.05
C ASP A 55 4.85 14.93 16.57
N CYS A 56 5.69 15.84 17.08
CA CYS A 56 5.76 16.16 18.49
C CYS A 56 5.33 17.61 18.76
N ASN A 57 4.07 17.79 19.16
CA ASN A 57 3.46 19.09 19.44
C ASN A 57 3.38 19.42 20.95
N ILE A 58 4.08 18.65 21.80
CA ILE A 58 4.11 18.92 23.25
C ILE A 58 4.75 20.31 23.49
N PRO A 59 4.18 21.22 24.29
CA PRO A 59 4.80 22.52 24.54
C PRO A 59 6.23 22.39 25.08
N ILE A 60 7.12 23.31 24.70
CA ILE A 60 8.53 23.32 25.13
C ILE A 60 8.69 23.85 26.58
N ASP A 61 9.93 23.94 27.04
CA ASP A 61 10.32 24.44 28.36
C ASP A 61 9.78 23.54 29.48
N THR A 62 9.01 24.09 30.43
CA THR A 62 8.59 23.42 31.68
C THR A 62 8.03 22.01 31.51
N ILE A 63 7.31 21.73 30.43
CA ILE A 63 6.69 20.41 30.20
C ILE A 63 7.71 19.36 29.74
N ARG A 64 8.68 19.75 28.91
CA ARG A 64 9.69 18.85 28.36
C ARG A 64 10.92 18.75 29.26
N ASP A 65 11.33 19.86 29.88
CA ASP A 65 12.59 19.95 30.63
C ASP A 65 12.58 19.18 31.96
N HIS A 66 11.39 18.93 32.52
CA HIS A 66 11.23 18.29 33.83
C HIS A 66 10.61 16.90 33.77
N ALA A 67 10.39 16.36 32.57
CA ALA A 67 9.88 15.01 32.36
C ALA A 67 10.95 14.12 31.72
N SER A 68 10.94 12.83 32.05
CA SER A 68 11.78 11.80 31.41
C SER A 68 10.96 10.94 30.44
N TRP A 69 9.73 10.60 30.84
CA TRP A 69 8.78 9.81 30.06
C TRP A 69 7.36 10.37 30.18
N TYR A 70 6.59 10.25 29.12
CA TYR A 70 5.14 10.38 29.15
C TYR A 70 4.50 9.01 28.96
N GLY A 71 3.35 8.76 29.56
CA GLY A 71 2.63 7.51 29.34
C GLY A 71 1.13 7.62 29.52
N VAL A 72 0.42 6.71 28.87
CA VAL A 72 -1.02 6.55 28.96
C VAL A 72 -1.36 5.12 29.33
N VAL A 73 -2.27 4.95 30.29
CA VAL A 73 -2.87 3.66 30.59
C VAL A 73 -4.22 3.62 29.90
N VAL A 74 -4.41 2.60 29.07
CA VAL A 74 -5.63 2.38 28.31
C VAL A 74 -6.31 1.11 28.82
N GLN A 75 -7.62 1.19 29.04
CA GLN A 75 -8.48 0.03 29.25
C GLN A 75 -9.05 -0.44 27.91
N THR A 76 -8.86 -1.73 27.61
CA THR A 76 -9.51 -2.43 26.50
C THR A 76 -10.54 -3.44 27.00
N ASP A 77 -11.25 -4.12 26.10
CA ASP A 77 -12.18 -5.20 26.43
C ASP A 77 -11.52 -6.36 27.22
N VAL A 78 -10.22 -6.58 27.02
CA VAL A 78 -9.51 -7.78 27.50
C VAL A 78 -8.47 -7.46 28.58
N GLU A 79 -7.80 -6.32 28.46
CA GLU A 79 -6.63 -5.98 29.29
C GLU A 79 -6.38 -4.47 29.43
N GLU A 80 -5.51 -4.13 30.37
CA GLU A 80 -4.91 -2.81 30.51
C GLU A 80 -3.57 -2.76 29.78
N ILE A 81 -3.31 -1.63 29.11
CA ILE A 81 -2.07 -1.40 28.37
C ILE A 81 -1.46 -0.08 28.82
N LEU A 82 -0.22 -0.12 29.31
CA LEU A 82 0.60 1.07 29.51
C LEU A 82 1.42 1.32 28.25
N LEU A 83 1.24 2.48 27.63
CA LEU A 83 2.06 2.97 26.53
C LEU A 83 2.86 4.19 27.02
N CYS A 84 4.15 4.00 27.22
CA CYS A 84 5.07 5.08 27.58
C CYS A 84 5.98 5.41 26.41
N ARG A 85 6.21 6.70 26.19
CA ARG A 85 7.16 7.21 25.20
C ARG A 85 8.11 8.20 25.85
N ARG A 86 9.40 8.03 25.59
CA ARG A 86 10.43 8.90 26.15
C ARG A 86 10.26 10.33 25.67
N VAL A 87 10.61 11.32 26.50
CA VAL A 87 10.57 12.74 26.12
C VAL A 87 11.30 12.98 24.79
N PRO A 88 10.74 13.81 23.89
CA PRO A 88 11.33 14.10 22.59
C PRO A 88 12.69 14.79 22.72
N THR A 89 13.58 14.54 21.77
CA THR A 89 14.87 15.24 21.68
C THR A 89 14.77 16.33 20.60
N GLY A 90 14.73 17.60 21.01
CA GLY A 90 14.49 18.71 20.09
C GLY A 90 13.06 18.66 19.50
N ASN A 91 12.94 18.74 18.18
CA ASN A 91 11.64 18.73 17.49
C ASN A 91 11.18 17.33 17.05
N SER A 92 12.05 16.32 17.15
CA SER A 92 11.75 14.96 16.72
C SER A 92 11.25 14.11 17.88
N GLY A 93 10.18 13.35 17.64
CA GLY A 93 9.70 12.38 18.61
C GLY A 93 10.72 11.26 18.83
N SER A 94 10.85 10.83 20.09
CA SER A 94 11.72 9.69 20.44
C SER A 94 11.20 8.40 19.81
N ASN A 95 12.13 7.52 19.43
CA ASN A 95 11.78 6.17 19.00
C ASN A 95 11.62 5.20 20.18
N ASP A 96 11.99 5.61 21.39
CA ASP A 96 12.03 4.77 22.58
C ASP A 96 10.63 4.68 23.20
N PHE A 97 10.10 3.45 23.27
CA PHE A 97 8.85 3.13 23.93
C PHE A 97 9.07 2.11 25.05
N PHE A 98 8.20 2.21 26.06
CA PHE A 98 8.05 1.20 27.10
C PHE A 98 6.58 0.80 27.16
N VAL A 99 6.30 -0.49 27.00
CA VAL A 99 4.94 -1.05 26.93
C VAL A 99 4.78 -2.15 27.97
N LEU A 100 3.69 -2.09 28.74
CA LEU A 100 3.27 -3.19 29.62
C LEU A 100 1.82 -3.56 29.31
N GLN A 101 1.52 -4.85 29.30
CA GLN A 101 0.19 -5.40 29.04
C GLN A 101 -0.17 -6.40 30.13
N GLY A 102 -1.43 -6.38 30.56
CA GLY A 102 -1.96 -7.38 31.49
C GLY A 102 -3.37 -7.04 31.95
N LYS A 103 -4.07 -8.00 32.55
CA LYS A 103 -5.44 -7.80 33.06
C LYS A 103 -5.55 -6.64 34.04
N SER A 104 -4.50 -6.45 34.84
CA SER A 104 -4.29 -5.25 35.66
C SER A 104 -2.80 -4.99 35.69
N ILE A 105 -2.40 -3.75 35.43
CA ILE A 105 -1.00 -3.36 35.39
C ILE A 105 -0.60 -2.61 36.66
N THR A 106 0.60 -2.86 37.15
CA THR A 106 1.23 -2.03 38.19
C THR A 106 2.26 -1.14 37.51
N MET A 107 2.04 0.17 37.61
CA MET A 107 2.91 1.16 36.98
C MET A 107 4.29 1.18 37.66
N PRO A 108 5.40 1.18 36.90
CA PRO A 108 6.73 1.28 37.47
C PRO A 108 6.99 2.70 37.98
N LEU A 109 7.71 2.81 39.11
CA LEU A 109 8.15 4.11 39.65
C LEU A 109 9.22 4.78 38.78
N LEU A 110 10.04 3.97 38.11
CA LEU A 110 11.13 4.40 37.23
C LEU A 110 11.14 3.51 35.98
N ILE A 111 11.41 4.10 34.81
CA ILE A 111 11.57 3.39 33.55
C ILE A 111 13.05 3.49 33.15
N ASP A 112 13.80 2.41 33.38
CA ASP A 112 15.24 2.37 33.14
C ASP A 112 15.58 2.20 31.65
N THR A 113 14.87 1.30 30.96
CA THR A 113 15.16 0.94 29.56
C THR A 113 13.88 0.80 28.74
N PRO A 114 13.87 1.28 27.48
CA PRO A 114 12.79 0.97 26.54
C PRO A 114 12.71 -0.55 26.27
N ASN A 115 11.51 -1.04 25.97
CA ASN A 115 11.28 -2.42 25.55
C ASN A 115 10.55 -2.53 24.18
N GLN A 116 10.21 -1.38 23.58
CA GLN A 116 9.53 -1.27 22.30
C GLN A 116 10.00 -0.04 21.53
N ASN A 117 9.60 0.03 20.26
CA ASN A 117 9.85 1.19 19.41
C ASN A 117 8.58 1.70 18.72
N THR A 118 8.68 2.82 18.01
CA THR A 118 7.53 3.46 17.35
C THR A 118 6.78 2.54 16.40
N GLU A 119 7.50 1.77 15.58
CA GLU A 119 6.87 0.87 14.60
C GLU A 119 6.20 -0.33 15.27
N GLY A 120 6.81 -0.88 16.34
CA GLY A 120 6.19 -1.93 17.16
C GLY A 120 4.88 -1.46 17.80
N VAL A 121 4.84 -0.24 18.33
CA VAL A 121 3.62 0.33 18.92
C VAL A 121 2.56 0.64 17.85
N LYS A 122 2.95 1.12 16.66
CA LYS A 122 2.00 1.29 15.55
C LYS A 122 1.38 -0.04 15.12
N ILE A 123 2.17 -1.11 15.03
CA ILE A 123 1.66 -2.45 14.71
C ILE A 123 0.68 -2.90 15.79
N LEU A 124 1.05 -2.76 17.08
CA LEU A 124 0.18 -3.10 18.21
C LEU A 124 -1.16 -2.36 18.14
N LEU A 125 -1.14 -1.03 17.98
CA LEU A 125 -2.33 -0.19 17.87
C LEU A 125 -3.20 -0.56 16.65
N ASN A 126 -2.58 -0.82 15.50
CA ASN A 126 -3.30 -1.25 14.28
C ASN A 126 -3.97 -2.61 14.44
N THR A 127 -3.32 -3.55 15.12
CA THR A 127 -3.91 -4.86 15.41
C THR A 127 -5.12 -4.73 16.33
N MET A 128 -5.04 -3.86 17.35
CA MET A 128 -6.16 -3.64 18.27
C MET A 128 -7.36 -2.96 17.59
N SER A 129 -7.13 -1.99 16.70
CA SER A 129 -8.22 -1.33 15.97
C SER A 129 -8.78 -2.15 14.82
N SER A 130 -8.21 -3.32 14.51
CA SER A 130 -8.64 -4.17 13.38
C SER A 130 -8.71 -3.40 12.05
N VAL A 131 -7.80 -2.42 11.86
CA VAL A 131 -7.73 -1.67 10.60
C VAL A 131 -7.12 -2.54 9.49
N PRO A 132 -7.56 -2.37 8.23
CA PRO A 132 -7.10 -3.21 7.12
C PRO A 132 -5.57 -3.20 6.96
N TYR A 133 -5.00 -4.36 6.63
CA TYR A 133 -3.55 -4.49 6.44
C TYR A 133 -3.06 -3.99 5.07
N PHE A 134 -3.97 -3.85 4.10
CA PHE A 134 -3.67 -3.46 2.73
C PHE A 134 -4.01 -1.99 2.44
N ALA A 135 -3.30 -1.45 1.46
CA ALA A 135 -3.55 -0.15 0.85
C ALA A 135 -4.80 -0.18 -0.06
N ARG A 136 -5.59 0.89 -0.12
CA ARG A 136 -6.59 1.03 -1.20
C ARG A 136 -5.84 1.32 -2.51
N ALA A 137 -6.23 0.67 -3.60
CA ALA A 137 -5.66 0.97 -4.91
C ALA A 137 -6.48 2.11 -5.55
N GLU A 138 -5.97 3.34 -5.47
CA GLU A 138 -6.48 4.49 -6.22
C GLU A 138 -5.55 4.82 -7.40
N GLU A 139 -6.10 5.38 -8.48
CA GLU A 139 -5.37 5.72 -9.72
C GLU A 139 -4.29 6.79 -9.50
N ASP A 140 -4.47 7.69 -8.52
CA ASP A 140 -3.61 8.86 -8.31
C ASP A 140 -2.53 8.70 -7.22
N GLY A 141 -2.38 7.52 -6.62
CA GLY A 141 -1.29 7.17 -5.69
C GLY A 141 -1.30 7.86 -4.31
N ILE A 142 -1.87 9.06 -4.17
CA ILE A 142 -1.87 9.85 -2.91
C ILE A 142 -2.89 9.30 -1.89
N GLY A 143 -4.05 8.80 -2.35
CA GLY A 143 -5.04 8.09 -1.51
C GLY A 143 -4.78 6.60 -1.35
N SER A 144 -3.64 6.10 -1.87
CA SER A 144 -3.29 4.68 -1.77
C SER A 144 -2.80 4.24 -0.39
N ALA A 145 -2.68 5.17 0.56
CA ALA A 145 -2.18 4.87 1.88
C ALA A 145 -3.16 3.96 2.67
N ARG A 146 -2.59 2.96 3.34
CA ARG A 146 -3.29 2.09 4.29
C ARG A 146 -3.91 2.92 5.43
N LEU A 147 -5.10 2.54 5.87
CA LEU A 147 -5.70 3.06 7.11
C LEU A 147 -4.89 2.57 8.32
N GLY A 148 -4.38 3.49 9.11
CA GLY A 148 -3.76 3.19 10.41
C GLY A 148 -4.62 3.69 11.58
N PHE A 149 -4.38 3.15 12.77
CA PHE A 149 -4.92 3.66 14.04
C PHE A 149 -4.72 5.17 14.18
N ARG A 150 -3.56 5.67 13.73
CA ARG A 150 -3.20 7.08 13.76
C ARG A 150 -4.15 7.98 12.98
N ASP A 151 -4.74 7.47 11.90
CA ASP A 151 -5.69 8.24 11.09
C ASP A 151 -7.04 8.38 11.82
N LEU A 152 -7.37 7.45 12.73
CA LEU A 152 -8.57 7.49 13.57
C LEU A 152 -8.48 8.55 14.67
N MET A 153 -7.28 9.05 15.00
CA MET A 153 -7.09 10.14 15.95
C MET A 153 -7.76 11.44 15.51
N ALA A 154 -8.05 11.57 14.21
CA ALA A 154 -8.84 12.66 13.66
C ALA A 154 -10.25 12.78 14.29
N LEU A 155 -10.78 11.67 14.81
CA LEU A 155 -12.14 11.53 15.33
C LEU A 155 -12.24 11.61 16.88
N VAL A 156 -11.11 11.61 17.59
CA VAL A 156 -11.07 11.56 19.07
C VAL A 156 -10.52 12.82 19.72
N PHE A 157 -9.88 13.70 18.95
CA PHE A 157 -9.34 14.96 19.46
C PHE A 157 -10.11 16.16 18.91
N GLN A 158 -10.58 17.02 19.81
CA GLN A 158 -11.09 18.35 19.53
C GLN A 158 -10.21 19.35 20.29
N SER A 159 -9.05 19.67 19.71
CA SER A 159 -8.14 20.67 20.28
C SER A 159 -8.76 22.06 20.27
N GLN A 160 -8.18 22.97 21.05
CA GLN A 160 -8.62 24.37 21.15
C GLN A 160 -8.80 25.05 19.77
N ASP A 161 -7.85 24.86 18.84
CA ASP A 161 -7.92 25.45 17.49
C ASP A 161 -9.00 24.83 16.56
N ILE A 162 -9.64 23.75 16.99
CA ILE A 162 -10.60 22.96 16.20
C ILE A 162 -12.01 23.08 16.75
N VAL A 163 -12.20 23.00 18.07
CA VAL A 163 -13.54 22.90 18.68
C VAL A 163 -14.47 24.06 18.30
N ALA A 164 -13.93 25.23 17.93
CA ALA A 164 -14.67 26.40 17.45
C ALA A 164 -14.27 26.82 16.02
N ASN A 165 -13.77 25.90 15.19
CA ASN A 165 -13.24 26.23 13.87
C ASN A 165 -14.30 26.16 12.78
N GLN A 166 -14.48 27.26 12.03
CA GLN A 166 -15.48 27.33 10.96
C GLN A 166 -15.22 26.40 9.76
N ASN A 167 -13.96 26.03 9.49
CA ASN A 167 -13.54 25.34 8.27
C ASN A 167 -13.10 23.88 8.48
N ILE A 168 -12.64 23.53 9.67
CA ILE A 168 -11.95 22.26 9.95
C ILE A 168 -12.59 21.59 11.15
N ILE A 169 -13.20 20.43 10.92
CA ILE A 169 -13.91 19.67 11.95
C ILE A 169 -13.00 18.63 12.62
N PHE A 170 -12.22 17.91 11.82
CA PHE A 170 -11.46 16.75 12.30
C PHE A 170 -9.99 17.07 12.50
N TYR A 171 -9.38 16.48 13.53
CA TYR A 171 -8.00 16.75 13.92
C TYR A 171 -7.00 16.44 12.81
N LYS A 172 -6.02 17.34 12.63
CA LYS A 172 -4.96 17.30 11.58
C LYS A 172 -5.43 17.33 10.12
N THR A 173 -6.71 17.53 9.82
CA THR A 173 -7.21 17.58 8.42
C THR A 173 -6.97 18.91 7.69
N HIS A 174 -6.23 19.85 8.28
CA HIS A 174 -5.61 20.96 7.53
C HIS A 174 -4.54 20.46 6.55
N ALA A 175 -3.86 19.36 6.88
CA ALA A 175 -2.91 18.71 6.00
C ALA A 175 -3.63 17.88 4.93
N HIS A 176 -3.28 18.09 3.66
CA HIS A 176 -3.93 17.45 2.52
C HIS A 176 -3.88 15.92 2.60
N GLU A 177 -2.74 15.33 2.99
CA GLU A 177 -2.57 13.88 3.08
C GLU A 177 -3.51 13.24 4.10
N HIS A 178 -3.62 13.81 5.30
CA HIS A 178 -4.54 13.32 6.34
C HIS A 178 -5.99 13.47 5.91
N ARG A 179 -6.35 14.60 5.29
CA ARG A 179 -7.70 14.85 4.77
C ARG A 179 -8.11 13.83 3.71
N GLN A 180 -7.27 13.63 2.70
CA GLN A 180 -7.55 12.67 1.61
C GLN A 180 -7.71 11.26 2.16
N ARG A 181 -6.80 10.83 3.05
CA ARG A 181 -6.86 9.49 3.62
C ARG A 181 -8.11 9.28 4.46
N LEU A 182 -8.46 10.23 5.32
CA LEU A 182 -9.67 10.14 6.14
C LEU A 182 -10.92 10.09 5.26
N ARG A 183 -11.00 10.93 4.22
CA ARG A 183 -12.09 10.91 3.22
C ARG A 183 -12.23 9.56 2.54
N THR A 184 -11.13 9.00 2.06
CA THR A 184 -11.10 7.71 1.35
C THR A 184 -11.51 6.54 2.25
N TRP A 185 -11.19 6.58 3.54
CA TRP A 185 -11.47 5.48 4.48
C TRP A 185 -12.73 5.67 5.33
N PHE A 186 -13.35 6.84 5.31
CA PHE A 186 -14.58 7.12 6.06
C PHE A 186 -15.72 6.11 5.82
N PRO A 187 -15.98 5.63 4.58
CA PRO A 187 -17.01 4.61 4.35
C PRO A 187 -16.75 3.31 5.11
N TYR A 188 -15.48 2.91 5.27
CA TYR A 188 -15.10 1.76 6.09
C TYR A 188 -15.27 2.06 7.58
N ILE A 189 -14.87 3.25 8.03
CA ILE A 189 -15.01 3.68 9.43
C ILE A 189 -16.47 3.66 9.87
N LEU A 190 -17.40 4.09 9.01
CA LEU A 190 -18.84 4.07 9.25
C LEU A 190 -19.51 2.70 8.98
N GLY A 191 -18.75 1.65 8.66
CA GLY A 191 -19.31 0.32 8.37
C GLY A 191 -20.15 0.21 7.09
N ALA A 192 -20.20 1.27 6.27
CA ALA A 192 -20.83 1.23 4.95
C ALA A 192 -20.08 0.31 3.98
N GLU A 193 -18.81 0.07 4.25
CA GLU A 193 -17.93 -0.84 3.54
C GLU A 193 -17.21 -1.77 4.53
N ASN A 194 -17.09 -3.05 4.19
CA ASN A 194 -16.45 -4.06 5.03
C ASN A 194 -15.21 -4.66 4.35
N MET A 195 -14.50 -5.53 5.07
CA MET A 195 -13.28 -6.18 4.58
C MET A 195 -13.53 -7.06 3.34
N GLU A 196 -14.70 -7.70 3.26
CA GLU A 196 -15.10 -8.54 2.13
C GLU A 196 -15.27 -7.72 0.85
N THR A 197 -16.05 -6.63 0.90
CA THR A 197 -16.24 -5.70 -0.22
C THR A 197 -14.91 -5.07 -0.68
N LEU A 198 -14.03 -4.69 0.26
CA LEU A 198 -12.71 -4.16 -0.07
C LEU A 198 -11.82 -5.18 -0.77
N SER A 199 -11.76 -6.41 -0.24
CA SER A 199 -10.99 -7.51 -0.82
C SER A 199 -11.53 -7.87 -2.22
N ALA A 200 -12.85 -7.94 -2.36
CA ALA A 200 -13.51 -8.20 -3.64
C ALA A 200 -13.15 -7.14 -4.69
N ARG A 201 -13.18 -5.85 -4.33
CA ARG A 201 -12.79 -4.76 -5.26
C ARG A 201 -11.32 -4.83 -5.68
N GLN A 202 -10.41 -5.11 -4.75
CA GLN A 202 -9.00 -5.28 -5.10
C GLN A 202 -8.78 -6.46 -6.04
N ARG A 203 -9.41 -7.60 -5.75
CA ARG A 203 -9.35 -8.78 -6.58
C ARG A 203 -9.93 -8.51 -7.96
N LEU A 204 -11.05 -7.78 -8.03
CA LEU A 204 -11.69 -7.37 -9.28
C LEU A 204 -10.73 -6.59 -10.17
N GLN A 205 -9.97 -5.61 -9.63
CA GLN A 205 -8.98 -4.88 -10.41
C GLN A 205 -7.87 -5.79 -10.96
N VAL A 206 -7.40 -6.77 -10.18
CA VAL A 206 -6.37 -7.73 -10.64
C VAL A 206 -6.92 -8.61 -11.77
N VAL A 207 -8.14 -9.13 -11.59
CA VAL A 207 -8.86 -9.96 -12.57
C VAL A 207 -9.09 -9.19 -13.86
N GLU A 208 -9.56 -7.93 -13.78
CA GLU A 208 -9.81 -7.09 -14.96
C GLU A 208 -8.52 -6.77 -15.74
N ARG A 209 -7.41 -6.48 -15.04
CA ARG A 209 -6.10 -6.29 -15.69
C ARG A 209 -5.63 -7.56 -16.40
N ARG A 210 -5.79 -8.73 -15.76
CA ARG A 210 -5.43 -10.03 -16.36
C ARG A 210 -6.30 -10.36 -17.57
N LEU A 211 -7.62 -10.17 -17.47
CA LEU A 211 -8.57 -10.33 -18.56
C LEU A 211 -8.21 -9.44 -19.75
N ASN A 212 -7.95 -8.15 -19.52
CA ASN A 212 -7.58 -7.22 -20.60
C ASN A 212 -6.28 -7.65 -21.29
N ARG A 213 -5.30 -8.19 -20.54
CA ARG A 213 -4.07 -8.75 -21.12
C ARG A 213 -4.36 -9.99 -21.97
N LEU A 214 -5.10 -10.95 -21.42
CA LEU A 214 -5.42 -12.21 -22.11
C LEU A 214 -6.26 -11.98 -23.37
N LYS A 215 -7.26 -11.09 -23.32
CA LYS A 215 -8.05 -10.72 -24.50
C LYS A 215 -7.19 -10.14 -25.61
N ARG A 216 -6.23 -9.26 -25.27
CA ARG A 216 -5.25 -8.73 -26.24
C ARG A 216 -4.26 -9.77 -26.76
N GLU A 217 -3.93 -10.78 -25.96
CA GLU A 217 -3.10 -11.92 -26.38
C GLU A 217 -3.88 -12.82 -27.34
N TRP A 218 -5.12 -13.14 -27.01
CA TRP A 218 -6.03 -13.93 -27.84
C TRP A 218 -6.32 -13.25 -29.18
N GLU A 219 -6.61 -11.96 -29.18
CA GLU A 219 -6.90 -11.21 -30.41
C GLU A 219 -5.68 -11.12 -31.33
N ARG A 220 -4.46 -11.02 -30.77
CA ARG A 220 -3.21 -11.15 -31.53
C ARG A 220 -3.02 -12.55 -32.10
N ALA A 221 -3.27 -13.59 -31.31
CA ALA A 221 -3.16 -14.97 -31.78
C ALA A 221 -4.14 -15.26 -32.92
N LYS A 222 -5.38 -14.78 -32.81
CA LYS A 222 -6.40 -14.88 -33.85
C LYS A 222 -5.99 -14.17 -35.15
N GLY A 223 -5.50 -12.94 -35.06
CA GLY A 223 -5.03 -12.20 -36.25
C GLY A 223 -3.85 -12.87 -36.96
N VAL A 224 -2.94 -13.52 -36.22
CA VAL A 224 -1.85 -14.31 -36.79
C VAL A 224 -2.37 -15.58 -37.47
N SER A 225 -3.41 -16.22 -36.92
CA SER A 225 -4.06 -17.37 -37.56
C SER A 225 -4.67 -17.02 -38.92
N GLU A 226 -5.38 -15.89 -39.03
CA GLU A 226 -6.02 -15.47 -40.30
C GLU A 226 -4.98 -15.15 -41.39
N THR A 227 -3.90 -14.45 -41.03
CA THR A 227 -2.78 -14.19 -41.97
C THR A 227 -2.02 -15.47 -42.33
N TRP A 228 -1.89 -16.41 -41.39
CA TRP A 228 -1.28 -17.71 -41.66
C TRP A 228 -2.09 -18.54 -42.65
N THR A 229 -3.42 -18.61 -42.52
CA THR A 229 -4.27 -19.40 -43.42
C THR A 229 -4.11 -18.94 -44.87
N ALA A 230 -4.07 -17.61 -45.10
CA ALA A 230 -3.80 -17.03 -46.41
C ALA A 230 -2.39 -17.39 -46.94
N ASN A 231 -1.37 -17.37 -46.08
CA ASN A 231 0.00 -17.73 -46.45
C ASN A 231 0.13 -19.22 -46.83
N ILE A 232 -0.45 -20.14 -46.03
CA ILE A 232 -0.42 -21.57 -46.32
C ILE A 232 -1.18 -21.90 -47.60
N TYR A 233 -2.34 -21.27 -47.83
CA TYR A 233 -3.05 -21.43 -49.08
C TYR A 233 -2.22 -20.96 -50.29
N GLY A 234 -1.48 -19.85 -50.15
CA GLY A 234 -0.48 -19.42 -51.11
C GLY A 234 0.63 -20.46 -51.32
N HIS A 235 1.16 -21.05 -50.25
CA HIS A 235 2.14 -22.13 -50.34
C HIS A 235 1.57 -23.37 -51.06
N LEU A 236 0.33 -23.77 -50.79
CA LEU A 236 -0.31 -24.91 -51.46
C LEU A 236 -0.50 -24.68 -52.97
N LYS A 237 -0.78 -23.45 -53.40
CA LYS A 237 -0.80 -23.09 -54.83
C LYS A 237 0.58 -23.25 -55.48
N VAL A 238 1.64 -22.79 -54.82
CA VAL A 238 3.02 -22.97 -55.29
C VAL A 238 3.42 -24.46 -55.29
N ALA A 239 2.98 -25.24 -54.31
CA ALA A 239 3.19 -26.69 -54.29
C ALA A 239 2.53 -27.39 -55.50
N LYS A 240 1.35 -26.92 -55.92
CA LYS A 240 0.69 -27.39 -57.14
C LYS A 240 1.48 -27.05 -58.40
N GLU A 241 2.05 -25.86 -58.50
CA GLU A 241 2.92 -25.46 -59.63
C GLU A 241 4.17 -26.34 -59.75
N TYR A 242 4.71 -26.80 -58.61
CA TYR A 242 5.81 -27.76 -58.57
C TYR A 242 5.39 -29.23 -58.76
N GLY A 243 4.10 -29.51 -59.00
CA GLY A 243 3.58 -30.87 -59.14
C GLY A 243 3.61 -31.69 -57.85
N LEU A 244 3.80 -31.04 -56.69
CA LEU A 244 3.84 -31.69 -55.39
C LEU A 244 2.44 -32.03 -54.87
N ILE A 245 1.38 -31.42 -55.40
CA ILE A 245 -0.01 -31.79 -55.12
C ILE A 245 -0.83 -31.77 -56.39
N ASP A 246 -1.83 -32.64 -56.48
CA ASP A 246 -2.70 -32.74 -57.65
C ASP A 246 -3.81 -31.68 -57.64
N GLU A 247 -4.42 -31.45 -56.47
CA GLU A 247 -5.44 -30.43 -56.25
C GLU A 247 -5.23 -29.66 -54.95
N THR A 248 -5.43 -28.34 -55.00
CA THR A 248 -5.48 -27.47 -53.82
C THR A 248 -6.87 -27.53 -53.19
N PRO A 249 -7.01 -27.63 -51.85
CA PRO A 249 -8.30 -27.45 -51.19
C PRO A 249 -8.93 -26.09 -51.56
N PRO A 250 -10.27 -25.97 -51.64
CA PRO A 250 -10.94 -24.69 -51.84
C PRO A 250 -10.50 -23.61 -50.85
N GLU A 251 -10.48 -22.34 -51.26
CA GLU A 251 -10.03 -21.22 -50.44
C GLU A 251 -10.82 -21.06 -49.13
N ASP A 252 -12.10 -21.43 -49.14
CA ASP A 252 -13.02 -21.37 -47.99
C ASP A 252 -13.01 -22.65 -47.13
N SER A 253 -12.00 -23.52 -47.27
CA SER A 253 -11.89 -24.78 -46.51
C SER A 253 -11.47 -24.55 -45.06
N ASP A 254 -11.77 -25.51 -44.19
CA ASP A 254 -11.33 -25.50 -42.78
C ASP A 254 -9.78 -25.45 -42.67
N PRO A 255 -9.20 -24.61 -41.79
CA PRO A 255 -7.77 -24.62 -41.47
C PRO A 255 -7.14 -26.00 -41.26
N GLU A 256 -7.88 -26.96 -40.70
CA GLU A 256 -7.38 -28.33 -40.51
C GLU A 256 -7.09 -29.06 -41.84
N LEU A 257 -7.88 -28.81 -42.89
CA LEU A 257 -7.66 -29.35 -44.23
C LEU A 257 -6.39 -28.78 -44.88
N PHE A 258 -6.08 -27.51 -44.62
CA PHE A 258 -4.84 -26.90 -45.11
C PHE A 258 -3.59 -27.45 -44.40
N VAL A 259 -3.68 -27.73 -43.09
CA VAL A 259 -2.61 -28.41 -42.33
C VAL A 259 -2.38 -29.82 -42.87
N ALA A 260 -3.46 -30.58 -43.10
CA ALA A 260 -3.38 -31.94 -43.63
C ALA A 260 -2.74 -31.97 -45.02
N ALA A 261 -3.20 -31.12 -45.95
CA ALA A 261 -2.62 -31.00 -47.28
C ALA A 261 -1.15 -30.59 -47.24
N SER A 262 -0.79 -29.65 -46.35
CA SER A 262 0.60 -29.21 -46.17
C SER A 262 1.50 -30.31 -45.64
N ARG A 263 0.99 -31.18 -44.76
CA ARG A 263 1.71 -32.35 -44.25
C ARG A 263 1.92 -33.39 -45.36
N GLU A 264 0.93 -33.58 -46.24
CA GLU A 264 1.06 -34.44 -47.42
C GLU A 264 2.15 -33.95 -48.38
N VAL A 265 2.20 -32.64 -48.67
CA VAL A 265 3.24 -32.02 -49.50
C VAL A 265 4.64 -32.30 -48.94
N LEU A 266 4.80 -32.16 -47.62
CA LEU A 266 6.07 -32.35 -46.93
C LEU A 266 6.50 -33.83 -46.80
N GLN A 267 5.60 -34.77 -47.12
CA GLN A 267 5.87 -36.22 -47.10
C GLN A 267 6.16 -36.81 -48.50
N ARG A 268 5.81 -36.11 -49.59
CA ARG A 268 6.12 -36.56 -50.95
C ARG A 268 7.62 -36.42 -51.25
N ASN A 269 8.16 -37.41 -51.99
CA ASN A 269 9.57 -37.44 -52.33
C ASN A 269 9.84 -36.48 -53.49
N PRO A 270 10.70 -35.44 -53.34
CA PRO A 270 10.89 -34.42 -54.37
C PRO A 270 11.47 -34.95 -55.69
N GLU A 271 12.08 -36.14 -55.65
CA GLU A 271 12.62 -36.85 -56.83
C GLU A 271 11.53 -37.50 -57.69
N GLU A 272 10.35 -37.78 -57.14
CA GLU A 272 9.23 -38.40 -57.88
C GLU A 272 8.36 -37.36 -58.61
N ALA A 273 8.44 -36.08 -58.23
CA ALA A 273 7.59 -34.99 -58.74
C ALA A 273 8.01 -34.45 -60.12
N VAL A 274 9.23 -34.76 -60.58
CA VAL A 274 9.71 -34.36 -61.92
C VAL A 274 9.64 -35.57 -62.85
N GLN A 275 8.50 -35.77 -63.50
CA GLN A 275 8.42 -36.67 -64.66
C GLN A 275 8.24 -35.88 -65.96
N SER A 276 9.35 -35.66 -66.66
CA SER A 276 9.37 -35.70 -68.12
C SER A 276 10.58 -36.54 -68.58
N PRO A 277 10.44 -37.42 -69.58
CA PRO A 277 11.46 -38.40 -69.91
C PRO A 277 12.55 -37.84 -70.83
N GLU A 278 13.74 -38.41 -70.69
CA GLU A 278 14.95 -38.26 -71.54
C GLU A 278 15.87 -37.06 -71.24
N THR A 279 16.77 -37.22 -70.25
CA THR A 279 18.23 -37.25 -70.49
C THR A 279 18.98 -37.57 -69.20
N VAL A 280 18.97 -38.85 -68.81
CA VAL A 280 19.92 -39.35 -67.81
C VAL A 280 21.24 -39.66 -68.52
N ARG A 281 22.31 -39.00 -68.02
CA ARG A 281 23.76 -39.20 -68.25
C ARG A 281 24.41 -38.29 -69.28
N ALA A 282 24.86 -37.12 -68.79
CA ALA A 282 26.29 -36.81 -68.67
C ALA A 282 26.47 -35.50 -67.87
N ALA A 283 26.08 -35.50 -66.58
CA ALA A 283 26.66 -34.57 -65.61
C ALA A 283 27.78 -35.34 -64.91
N SER A 284 29.00 -34.97 -65.26
CA SER A 284 30.28 -35.53 -64.87
C SER A 284 30.33 -35.86 -63.38
N GLY A 285 31.05 -36.92 -62.98
CA GLY A 285 31.27 -37.24 -61.56
C GLY A 285 31.81 -36.05 -60.73
N GLU A 286 32.38 -35.02 -61.36
CA GLU A 286 32.72 -33.74 -60.75
C GLU A 286 31.52 -32.96 -60.17
N LEU A 287 30.33 -33.01 -60.78
CA LEU A 287 29.17 -32.23 -60.32
C LEU A 287 28.55 -32.85 -59.06
N LEU A 288 28.48 -34.19 -59.00
CA LEU A 288 28.09 -34.93 -57.78
C LEU A 288 29.10 -34.74 -56.63
N VAL A 289 30.39 -34.58 -56.94
CA VAL A 289 31.41 -34.25 -55.94
C VAL A 289 31.20 -32.83 -55.42
N LEU A 290 30.87 -31.87 -56.28
CA LEU A 290 30.54 -30.51 -55.87
C LEU A 290 29.26 -30.42 -55.04
N GLU A 291 28.22 -31.17 -55.37
CA GLU A 291 26.98 -31.21 -54.57
C GLU A 291 27.24 -31.73 -53.15
N ARG A 292 28.02 -32.82 -53.02
CA ARG A 292 28.44 -33.32 -51.70
C ARG A 292 29.29 -32.31 -50.94
N GLU A 293 30.15 -31.56 -51.63
CA GLU A 293 30.90 -30.47 -51.02
C GLU A 293 29.99 -29.32 -50.55
N ASP A 294 28.93 -28.96 -51.29
CA ASP A 294 27.98 -27.92 -50.86
C ASP A 294 27.17 -28.34 -49.63
N GLU A 295 26.74 -29.61 -49.59
CA GLU A 295 26.07 -30.18 -48.41
C GLU A 295 26.96 -30.13 -47.17
N MET A 296 28.25 -30.49 -47.33
CA MET A 296 29.22 -30.39 -46.24
C MET A 296 29.43 -28.94 -45.80
N ILE A 297 29.63 -28.00 -46.73
CA ILE A 297 29.82 -26.58 -46.43
C ILE A 297 28.57 -25.98 -45.76
N SER A 298 27.37 -26.35 -46.21
CA SER A 298 26.11 -25.87 -45.65
C SER A 298 25.85 -26.45 -44.25
N SER A 299 26.23 -27.70 -44.00
CA SER A 299 26.21 -28.31 -42.66
C SER A 299 27.20 -27.62 -41.70
N GLU A 300 28.42 -27.34 -42.16
CA GLU A 300 29.41 -26.56 -41.40
C GLU A 300 28.87 -25.16 -41.06
N LEU A 301 28.29 -24.46 -42.05
CA LEU A 301 27.70 -23.14 -41.86
C LEU A 301 26.57 -23.15 -40.82
N ALA A 302 25.68 -24.14 -40.88
CA ALA A 302 24.58 -24.31 -39.93
C ALA A 302 25.09 -24.64 -38.52
N SER A 303 26.18 -25.41 -38.41
CA SER A 303 26.83 -25.71 -37.13
C SER A 303 27.45 -24.45 -36.50
N VAL A 304 28.21 -23.68 -37.27
CA VAL A 304 28.86 -22.44 -36.80
C VAL A 304 27.81 -21.39 -36.42
N LYS A 305 26.75 -21.20 -37.21
CA LYS A 305 25.64 -20.29 -36.87
C LYS A 305 24.90 -20.71 -35.60
N ARG A 306 24.66 -22.00 -35.39
CA ARG A 306 24.08 -22.52 -34.15
C ARG A 306 24.98 -22.21 -32.95
N ARG A 307 26.29 -22.51 -33.04
CA ARG A 307 27.25 -22.19 -31.98
C ARG A 307 27.30 -20.69 -31.66
N ILE A 308 27.26 -19.81 -32.65
CA ILE A 308 27.19 -18.36 -32.44
C ILE A 308 25.92 -17.96 -31.67
N ASN A 309 24.77 -18.51 -32.06
CA ASN A 309 23.50 -18.25 -31.37
C ASN A 309 23.50 -18.77 -29.94
N ASP A 310 24.06 -19.96 -29.70
CA ASP A 310 24.17 -20.55 -28.37
C ASP A 310 25.08 -19.71 -27.47
N VAL A 311 26.25 -19.30 -27.97
CA VAL A 311 27.18 -18.39 -27.27
C VAL A 311 26.52 -17.04 -26.97
N SER A 312 25.77 -16.47 -27.93
CA SER A 312 25.03 -15.21 -27.75
C SER A 312 23.92 -15.34 -26.71
N ARG A 313 23.15 -16.43 -26.74
CA ARG A 313 22.09 -16.72 -25.78
C ARG A 313 22.65 -16.90 -24.37
N LEU A 314 23.75 -17.65 -24.22
CA LEU A 314 24.44 -17.82 -22.94
C LEU A 314 24.96 -16.48 -22.40
N LYS A 315 25.61 -15.66 -23.24
CA LYS A 315 26.06 -14.31 -22.88
C LYS A 315 24.91 -13.42 -22.43
N SER A 316 23.76 -13.45 -23.13
CA SER A 316 22.57 -12.68 -22.77
C SER A 316 21.94 -13.13 -21.44
N GLY A 317 21.95 -14.43 -21.15
CA GLY A 317 21.47 -14.99 -19.89
C GLY A 317 22.36 -14.56 -18.71
N LEU A 318 23.68 -14.62 -18.89
CA LEU A 318 24.65 -14.16 -17.89
C LEU A 318 24.55 -12.65 -17.65
N MET A 319 24.35 -11.83 -18.69
CA MET A 319 24.13 -10.38 -18.56
C MET A 319 22.87 -10.03 -17.76
N LYS A 320 21.81 -10.84 -17.82
CA LYS A 320 20.60 -10.64 -17.01
C LYS A 320 20.77 -11.14 -15.57
N TYR A 321 21.59 -12.17 -15.38
CA TYR A 321 21.84 -12.79 -14.06
C TYR A 321 22.84 -11.98 -13.21
N SER A 322 23.91 -11.45 -13.81
CA SER A 322 24.99 -10.71 -13.14
C SER A 322 24.52 -9.51 -12.29
N PRO A 323 23.63 -8.61 -12.76
CA PRO A 323 23.11 -7.49 -11.96
C PRO A 323 22.25 -7.92 -10.75
N SER A 324 21.71 -9.14 -10.79
CA SER A 324 20.86 -9.69 -9.73
C SER A 324 21.69 -10.37 -8.64
N VAL A 325 22.81 -11.01 -9.02
CA VAL A 325 23.79 -11.57 -8.08
C VAL A 325 24.60 -10.45 -7.44
N LYS A 326 25.10 -9.49 -8.24
CA LYS A 326 25.85 -8.33 -7.75
C LYS A 326 25.04 -7.53 -6.71
N ARG A 327 23.75 -7.29 -6.97
CA ARG A 327 22.85 -6.65 -5.99
C ARG A 327 22.61 -7.45 -4.71
N ARG A 328 22.73 -8.79 -4.72
CA ARG A 328 22.62 -9.62 -3.51
C ARG A 328 23.91 -9.64 -2.72
N VAL A 329 25.06 -9.69 -3.38
CA VAL A 329 26.39 -9.62 -2.74
C VAL A 329 26.62 -8.22 -2.15
N ASP A 330 26.37 -7.16 -2.91
CA ASP A 330 26.58 -5.76 -2.48
C ASP A 330 25.65 -5.36 -1.32
N ARG A 331 24.43 -5.93 -1.25
CA ARG A 331 23.47 -5.64 -0.17
C ARG A 331 23.81 -6.33 1.14
N LEU A 332 24.65 -7.36 1.12
CA LEU A 332 24.84 -8.23 2.27
C LEU A 332 26.18 -8.03 2.97
N GLN A 333 27.29 -7.73 2.27
CA GLN A 333 28.65 -7.50 2.84
C GLN A 333 28.89 -8.22 4.18
N LEU A 334 28.52 -9.50 4.23
CA LEU A 334 28.32 -10.23 5.49
C LEU A 334 29.68 -10.53 6.12
N SER A 335 30.69 -10.79 5.29
CA SER A 335 32.06 -10.98 5.78
C SER A 335 32.60 -9.73 6.48
N GLN A 336 32.35 -8.54 5.91
CA GLN A 336 32.79 -7.27 6.49
C GLN A 336 32.00 -6.93 7.75
N TRP A 337 30.69 -7.14 7.74
CA TRP A 337 29.83 -6.97 8.91
C TRP A 337 30.23 -7.89 10.08
N ILE A 338 30.47 -9.18 9.83
CA ILE A 338 30.91 -10.15 10.86
C ILE A 338 32.31 -9.80 11.38
N SER A 339 33.21 -9.35 10.50
CA SER A 339 34.58 -8.95 10.90
C SER A 339 34.56 -7.68 11.75
N ASP A 340 33.74 -6.69 11.40
CA ASP A 340 33.54 -5.47 12.18
C ASP A 340 32.92 -5.79 13.55
N LEU A 341 32.00 -6.77 13.62
CA LEU A 341 31.46 -7.26 14.88
C LEU A 341 32.52 -7.93 15.75
N ALA A 342 33.36 -8.79 15.16
CA ALA A 342 34.43 -9.49 15.87
C ALA A 342 35.51 -8.54 16.39
N LEU A 343 35.77 -7.42 15.69
CA LEU A 343 36.73 -6.38 16.08
C LEU A 343 36.21 -5.50 17.24
N ARG A 344 34.89 -5.36 17.38
CA ARG A 344 34.26 -4.54 18.44
C ARG A 344 34.25 -5.19 19.81
N GLY A 345 34.63 -6.47 19.92
CA GLY A 345 35.17 -7.06 21.15
C GLY A 345 34.21 -7.26 22.33
N GLU A 346 32.90 -7.20 22.14
CA GLU A 346 31.92 -7.36 23.23
C GLU A 346 30.94 -8.48 22.88
N ASP A 347 31.20 -9.66 23.47
CA ASP A 347 30.40 -10.89 23.43
C ASP A 347 30.25 -11.63 22.09
N CYS A 348 30.16 -12.96 22.16
CA CYS A 348 29.91 -13.79 20.98
C CYS A 348 28.53 -13.46 20.39
N PRO A 349 28.41 -12.96 19.15
CA PRO A 349 27.13 -12.52 18.58
C PRO A 349 26.16 -13.64 18.25
N ILE A 350 26.57 -14.90 18.40
CA ILE A 350 25.74 -16.08 18.14
C ILE A 350 25.04 -16.55 19.43
N CYS A 351 25.72 -16.48 20.58
CA CYS A 351 25.20 -17.01 21.84
C CYS A 351 25.20 -16.01 23.01
N GLY A 352 25.73 -14.80 22.82
CA GLY A 352 25.74 -13.71 23.80
C GLY A 352 26.69 -13.92 24.99
N GLY A 353 27.55 -14.95 24.98
CA GLY A 353 28.47 -15.25 26.08
C GLY A 353 29.89 -14.70 25.87
N SER A 354 30.50 -14.24 26.95
CA SER A 354 31.88 -13.73 27.02
C SER A 354 32.94 -14.84 27.20
N ASP A 355 32.54 -16.03 27.65
CA ASP A 355 33.43 -17.12 28.08
C ASP A 355 33.81 -18.12 26.97
N HIS A 356 33.64 -17.78 25.68
CA HIS A 356 34.06 -18.67 24.60
C HIS A 356 35.54 -18.42 24.24
N PRO A 357 36.48 -19.31 24.62
CA PRO A 357 37.92 -19.05 24.47
C PRO A 357 38.40 -18.94 23.01
N ASN A 358 37.54 -19.29 22.04
CA ASN A 358 37.82 -19.25 20.61
C ASN A 358 36.74 -18.56 19.76
N ALA A 359 35.82 -17.77 20.35
CA ALA A 359 34.76 -17.10 19.57
C ALA A 359 35.31 -16.31 18.38
N GLY A 360 36.35 -15.50 18.61
CA GLY A 360 37.01 -14.75 17.53
C GLY A 360 37.60 -15.66 16.44
N ALA A 361 38.19 -16.80 16.81
CA ALA A 361 38.75 -17.75 15.84
C ALA A 361 37.66 -18.43 14.99
N GLU A 362 36.52 -18.80 15.58
CA GLU A 362 35.39 -19.40 14.86
C GLU A 362 34.64 -18.37 14.00
N LEU A 363 34.43 -17.15 14.49
CA LEU A 363 33.86 -16.06 13.69
C LEU A 363 34.76 -15.69 12.52
N ASN A 364 36.08 -15.72 12.70
CA ASN A 364 37.03 -15.52 11.61
C ASN A 364 36.95 -16.63 10.58
N LYS A 365 36.74 -17.90 10.98
CA LYS A 365 36.49 -18.99 10.04
C LYS A 365 35.20 -18.76 9.24
N VAL A 366 34.10 -18.38 9.91
CA VAL A 366 32.81 -18.08 9.26
C VAL A 366 32.92 -16.87 8.32
N SER A 367 33.54 -15.78 8.78
CA SER A 367 33.83 -14.59 7.95
C SER A 367 34.69 -14.96 6.75
N SER A 368 35.72 -15.78 6.91
CA SER A 368 36.55 -16.25 5.80
C SER A 368 35.77 -17.11 4.81
N ALA A 369 34.86 -17.96 5.27
CA ALA A 369 33.99 -18.78 4.42
C ALA A 369 33.01 -17.91 3.62
N PHE A 370 32.39 -16.92 4.27
CA PHE A 370 31.54 -15.94 3.57
C PHE A 370 32.34 -15.08 2.61
N LYS A 371 33.56 -14.68 2.95
CA LYS A 371 34.46 -13.94 2.06
C LYS A 371 34.81 -14.76 0.81
N ILE A 372 35.11 -16.04 0.97
CA ILE A 372 35.33 -16.95 -0.16
C ILE A 372 34.08 -17.04 -1.04
N LEU A 373 32.90 -17.19 -0.44
CA LEU A 373 31.63 -17.22 -1.18
C LEU A 373 31.30 -15.90 -1.88
N GLU A 374 31.58 -14.76 -1.25
CA GLU A 374 31.42 -13.43 -1.83
C GLU A 374 32.41 -13.22 -2.99
N GLU A 375 33.66 -13.65 -2.85
CA GLU A 375 34.68 -13.63 -3.92
C GLU A 375 34.34 -14.59 -5.07
N GLU A 376 33.82 -15.79 -4.78
CA GLU A 376 33.33 -16.73 -5.80
C GLU A 376 32.12 -16.19 -6.54
N ALA A 377 31.15 -15.60 -5.82
CA ALA A 377 29.99 -14.97 -6.43
C ALA A 377 30.38 -13.74 -7.27
N ALA A 378 31.39 -12.97 -6.84
CA ALA A 378 31.95 -11.86 -7.62
C ALA A 378 32.65 -12.36 -8.91
N LYS A 379 33.37 -13.48 -8.85
CA LYS A 379 33.98 -14.12 -10.04
C LYS A 379 32.94 -14.60 -11.05
N VAL A 380 31.74 -15.03 -10.60
CA VAL A 380 30.62 -15.41 -11.48
C VAL A 380 29.93 -14.19 -12.10
N ALA A 381 30.05 -13.01 -11.49
CA ALA A 381 29.46 -11.77 -11.99
C ALA A 381 30.24 -11.13 -13.15
N GLU A 382 31.53 -11.43 -13.30
CA GLU A 382 32.35 -11.00 -14.43
C GLU A 382 32.14 -11.93 -15.62
N ILE A 383 31.75 -11.36 -16.76
CA ILE A 383 31.60 -12.12 -18.01
C ILE A 383 33.02 -12.53 -18.45
N PRO A 384 33.33 -13.83 -18.59
CA PRO A 384 34.65 -14.26 -19.00
C PRO A 384 35.00 -13.69 -20.39
N THR A 385 36.18 -13.09 -20.52
CA THR A 385 36.72 -12.60 -21.82
C THR A 385 36.89 -13.73 -22.85
N SER A 386 36.86 -14.98 -22.40
CA SER A 386 36.81 -16.17 -23.26
C SER A 386 35.56 -16.22 -24.14
N PHE A 387 34.43 -15.62 -23.74
CA PHE A 387 33.23 -15.55 -24.58
C PHE A 387 33.41 -14.60 -25.76
N ASP A 388 34.01 -13.44 -25.54
CA ASP A 388 34.31 -12.49 -26.63
C ASP A 388 35.37 -13.07 -27.57
N ARG A 389 36.34 -13.80 -27.01
CA ARG A 389 37.34 -14.53 -27.80
C ARG A 389 36.72 -15.66 -28.62
N GLU A 390 35.86 -16.50 -28.03
CA GLU A 390 35.15 -17.59 -28.74
C GLU A 390 34.21 -17.02 -29.79
N GLN A 391 33.48 -15.94 -29.48
CA GLN A 391 32.61 -15.25 -30.43
C GLN A 391 33.43 -14.71 -31.62
N SER A 392 34.58 -14.08 -31.36
CA SER A 392 35.48 -13.59 -32.40
C SER A 392 36.05 -14.74 -33.24
N MET A 393 36.48 -15.85 -32.61
CA MET A 393 36.97 -17.04 -33.32
C MET A 393 35.87 -17.66 -34.21
N LEU A 394 34.65 -17.80 -33.70
CA LEU A 394 33.49 -18.30 -34.46
C LEU A 394 33.09 -17.35 -35.60
N GLN A 395 33.23 -16.04 -35.42
CA GLN A 395 33.02 -15.07 -36.49
C GLN A 395 34.08 -15.18 -37.59
N THR A 396 35.34 -15.38 -37.23
CA THR A 396 36.41 -15.67 -38.20
C THR A 396 36.17 -17.00 -38.92
N GLU A 397 35.73 -18.04 -38.20
CA GLU A 397 35.36 -19.34 -38.76
C GLU A 397 34.19 -19.20 -39.74
N LEU A 398 33.15 -18.44 -39.37
CA LEU A 398 32.01 -18.12 -40.23
C LEU A 398 32.45 -17.43 -41.52
N MET A 399 33.34 -16.43 -41.42
CA MET A 399 33.89 -15.74 -42.60
C MET A 399 34.65 -16.71 -43.51
N SER A 400 35.48 -17.59 -42.94
CA SER A 400 36.19 -18.63 -43.69
C SER A 400 35.24 -19.59 -44.41
N VAL A 401 34.19 -20.07 -43.75
CA VAL A 401 33.20 -20.98 -44.36
C VAL A 401 32.39 -20.25 -45.44
N LEU A 402 32.07 -18.97 -45.24
CA LEU A 402 31.42 -18.14 -46.27
C LEU A 402 32.33 -17.91 -47.49
N GLU A 403 33.63 -17.72 -47.30
CA GLU A 403 34.59 -17.65 -48.40
C GLU A 403 34.71 -18.99 -49.15
N LYS A 404 34.76 -20.12 -48.42
CA LYS A 404 34.69 -21.46 -49.04
C LYS A 404 33.41 -21.63 -49.86
N LYS A 405 32.25 -21.23 -49.32
CA LYS A 405 30.97 -21.27 -50.03
C LYS A 405 31.00 -20.42 -51.29
N ARG A 406 31.57 -19.21 -51.22
CA ARG A 406 31.68 -18.31 -52.37
C ARG A 406 32.64 -18.86 -53.44
N SER A 407 33.76 -19.44 -53.03
CA SER A 407 34.70 -20.09 -53.94
C SER A 407 34.10 -21.33 -54.60
N HIS A 408 33.33 -22.11 -53.84
CA HIS A 408 32.58 -23.25 -54.34
C HIS A 408 31.52 -22.80 -55.36
N GLN A 409 30.70 -21.80 -55.03
CA GLN A 409 29.72 -21.21 -55.94
C GLN A 409 30.37 -20.71 -57.23
N ASN A 410 31.49 -19.99 -57.16
CA ASN A 410 32.22 -19.56 -58.36
C ASN A 410 32.71 -20.74 -59.21
N ARG A 411 33.18 -21.83 -58.58
CA ARG A 411 33.64 -23.04 -59.28
C ARG A 411 32.47 -23.80 -59.90
N TYR A 412 31.35 -23.84 -59.19
CA TYR A 412 30.09 -24.43 -59.61
C TYR A 412 29.49 -23.69 -60.81
N ASP A 413 29.40 -22.35 -60.74
CA ASP A 413 28.90 -21.48 -61.80
C ASP A 413 29.73 -21.62 -63.10
N LEU A 414 31.06 -21.77 -62.97
CA LEU A 414 31.97 -21.94 -64.10
C LEU A 414 31.82 -23.31 -64.79
N LEU A 415 31.45 -24.35 -64.03
CA LEU A 415 31.13 -25.69 -64.52
C LEU A 415 29.74 -25.73 -65.19
N ILE A 416 28.75 -25.09 -64.59
CA ILE A 416 27.40 -24.95 -65.16
C ILE A 416 27.39 -24.07 -66.41
N SER A 417 28.22 -23.03 -66.49
CA SER A 417 28.31 -22.19 -67.71
C SER A 417 28.77 -22.94 -68.97
N LYS A 418 29.33 -24.16 -68.81
CA LYS A 418 29.69 -25.05 -69.91
C LYS A 418 28.56 -25.97 -70.36
N ASN A 419 27.41 -25.98 -69.68
CA ASN A 419 26.32 -26.93 -69.92
C ASN A 419 24.94 -26.27 -69.70
N GLU A 420 24.45 -25.51 -70.70
CA GLU A 420 23.24 -24.67 -70.60
C GLU A 420 21.93 -25.43 -70.26
N GLY A 421 21.85 -26.73 -70.55
CA GLY A 421 20.69 -27.57 -70.21
C GLY A 421 20.54 -27.86 -68.72
N ALA A 422 21.67 -28.06 -68.00
CA ALA A 422 21.66 -28.41 -66.58
C ALA A 422 21.28 -27.25 -65.66
N ARG A 423 21.46 -26.00 -66.11
CA ARG A 423 21.19 -24.78 -65.33
C ARG A 423 19.70 -24.60 -65.01
N LYS A 424 18.83 -24.82 -65.99
CA LYS A 424 17.37 -24.64 -65.83
C LYS A 424 16.74 -25.68 -64.91
N GLU A 425 17.23 -26.92 -64.95
CA GLU A 425 16.71 -28.03 -64.15
C GLU A 425 17.21 -27.97 -62.69
N PHE A 426 18.44 -27.52 -62.49
CA PHE A 426 19.01 -27.30 -61.15
C PHE A 426 18.37 -26.11 -60.43
N ASP A 427 18.16 -24.98 -61.11
CA ASP A 427 17.49 -23.80 -60.54
C ASP A 427 16.06 -24.13 -60.07
N GLN A 428 15.35 -25.02 -60.79
CA GLN A 428 14.03 -25.51 -60.39
C GLN A 428 14.09 -26.40 -59.14
N LYS A 429 15.03 -27.35 -59.06
CA LYS A 429 15.17 -28.23 -57.89
C LYS A 429 15.59 -27.46 -56.64
N SER A 430 16.57 -26.55 -56.75
CA SER A 430 17.00 -25.71 -55.62
C SER A 430 15.85 -24.83 -55.09
N SER A 431 15.04 -24.27 -55.99
CA SER A 431 13.87 -23.46 -55.61
C SER A 431 12.79 -24.29 -54.91
N MET A 432 12.57 -25.53 -55.36
CA MET A 432 11.63 -26.48 -54.75
C MET A 432 12.04 -26.88 -53.32
N TYR A 433 13.32 -27.21 -53.09
CA TYR A 433 13.81 -27.55 -51.75
C TYR A 433 13.75 -26.36 -50.79
N GLN A 434 14.06 -25.15 -51.27
CA GLN A 434 13.92 -23.93 -50.47
C GLN A 434 12.45 -23.67 -50.10
N PHE A 435 11.53 -23.86 -51.05
CA PHE A 435 10.09 -23.78 -50.84
C PHE A 435 9.59 -24.77 -49.78
N LEU A 436 9.99 -26.06 -49.87
CA LEU A 436 9.64 -27.08 -48.87
C LEU A 436 10.16 -26.72 -47.47
N GLY A 437 11.37 -26.16 -47.38
CA GLY A 437 11.94 -25.66 -46.12
C GLY A 437 11.13 -24.52 -45.51
N HIS A 438 10.71 -23.54 -46.32
CA HIS A 438 9.84 -22.45 -45.88
C HIS A 438 8.45 -22.96 -45.43
N MET A 439 7.87 -23.89 -46.19
CA MET A 439 6.57 -24.48 -45.87
C MET A 439 6.59 -25.26 -44.55
N ARG A 440 7.65 -26.04 -44.29
CA ARG A 440 7.83 -26.74 -43.00
C ARG A 440 7.93 -25.77 -41.82
N ALA A 441 8.70 -24.70 -41.96
CA ALA A 441 8.83 -23.68 -40.92
C ALA A 441 7.50 -22.95 -40.62
N SER A 442 6.72 -22.64 -41.66
CA SER A 442 5.39 -22.03 -41.51
C SER A 442 4.38 -22.96 -40.83
N LEU A 443 4.47 -24.28 -41.05
CA LEU A 443 3.59 -25.27 -40.43
C LEU A 443 3.91 -25.46 -38.94
N GLU A 444 5.19 -25.61 -38.58
CA GLU A 444 5.63 -25.73 -37.18
C GLU A 444 5.30 -24.49 -36.34
N HIS A 445 5.28 -23.30 -36.95
CA HIS A 445 4.92 -22.06 -36.25
C HIS A 445 3.43 -22.03 -35.87
N PHE A 446 2.56 -22.55 -36.73
CA PHE A 446 1.11 -22.59 -36.49
C PHE A 446 0.69 -23.64 -35.47
N GLU A 447 1.26 -24.84 -35.52
CA GLU A 447 0.95 -25.88 -34.53
C GLU A 447 1.24 -25.41 -33.09
N LYS A 448 2.17 -24.46 -32.89
CA LYS A 448 2.42 -23.80 -31.60
C LYS A 448 1.40 -22.72 -31.23
N LEU A 449 0.80 -22.05 -32.21
CA LEU A 449 -0.19 -20.98 -32.03
C LEU A 449 -1.61 -21.53 -31.83
N SER A 450 -1.93 -22.68 -32.42
CA SER A 450 -3.25 -23.33 -32.35
C SER A 450 -3.58 -23.95 -30.98
N GLY A 451 -2.68 -23.87 -29.99
CA GLY A 451 -2.95 -24.21 -28.59
C GLY A 451 -3.89 -23.24 -27.84
N GLY A 452 -4.68 -22.42 -28.56
CA GLY A 452 -5.49 -21.31 -28.01
C GLY A 452 -6.64 -21.69 -27.08
N GLY A 453 -6.93 -22.98 -26.88
CA GLY A 453 -7.96 -23.46 -25.95
C GLY A 453 -7.66 -23.13 -24.49
N GLU A 454 -6.39 -23.13 -24.07
CA GLU A 454 -6.00 -22.79 -22.70
C GLU A 454 -6.29 -21.32 -22.37
N ILE A 455 -6.07 -20.41 -23.34
CA ILE A 455 -6.32 -18.98 -23.18
C ILE A 455 -7.83 -18.69 -23.09
N LEU A 456 -8.64 -19.37 -23.90
CA LEU A 456 -10.10 -19.23 -23.87
C LEU A 456 -10.67 -19.71 -22.54
N ASN A 457 -10.22 -20.87 -22.04
CA ASN A 457 -10.64 -21.39 -20.74
C ASN A 457 -10.26 -20.42 -19.60
N GLU A 458 -9.03 -19.87 -19.59
CA GLU A 458 -8.61 -18.89 -18.57
C GLU A 458 -9.45 -17.60 -18.65
N ILE A 459 -9.83 -17.16 -19.87
CA ILE A 459 -10.72 -16.01 -20.05
C ILE A 459 -12.11 -16.30 -19.47
N GLU A 460 -12.70 -17.45 -19.77
CA GLU A 460 -14.02 -17.84 -19.25
C GLU A 460 -14.04 -17.94 -17.72
N GLU A 461 -13.02 -18.55 -17.13
CA GLU A 461 -12.85 -18.65 -15.68
C GLU A 461 -12.77 -17.27 -15.02
N LEU A 462 -11.94 -16.38 -15.57
CA LEU A 462 -11.77 -15.02 -15.05
C LEU A 462 -13.02 -14.16 -15.28
N GLU A 463 -13.77 -14.36 -16.35
CA GLU A 463 -15.05 -13.67 -16.58
C GLU A 463 -16.10 -14.10 -15.56
N SER A 464 -16.17 -15.40 -15.24
CA SER A 464 -17.01 -15.91 -14.15
C SER A 464 -16.61 -15.31 -12.80
N GLU A 465 -15.31 -15.27 -12.50
CA GLU A 465 -14.79 -14.65 -11.28
C GLU A 465 -15.15 -13.16 -11.21
N ARG A 466 -15.01 -12.43 -12.32
CA ARG A 466 -15.35 -10.99 -12.42
C ARG A 466 -16.83 -10.73 -12.10
N VAL A 467 -17.75 -11.55 -12.60
CA VAL A 467 -19.19 -11.37 -12.35
C VAL A 467 -19.49 -11.49 -10.85
N ARG A 468 -18.98 -12.55 -10.21
CA ARG A 468 -19.13 -12.78 -8.76
C ARG A 468 -18.55 -11.63 -7.93
N LEU A 469 -17.33 -11.20 -8.25
CA LEU A 469 -16.66 -10.11 -7.53
C LEU A 469 -17.37 -8.76 -7.70
N ARG A 470 -18.04 -8.51 -8.84
CA ARG A 470 -18.84 -7.28 -9.03
C ARG A 470 -20.08 -7.24 -8.15
N GLU A 471 -20.70 -8.39 -7.89
CA GLU A 471 -21.83 -8.48 -6.96
C GLU A 471 -21.39 -8.23 -5.52
N GLU A 472 -20.25 -8.80 -5.11
CA GLU A 472 -19.66 -8.59 -3.77
C GLU A 472 -19.13 -7.15 -3.57
N ALA A 473 -18.66 -6.51 -4.64
CA ALA A 473 -18.10 -5.16 -4.64
C ALA A 473 -19.11 -4.05 -5.01
N ASP A 474 -20.42 -4.30 -4.90
CA ASP A 474 -21.47 -3.36 -5.32
C ASP A 474 -21.31 -1.95 -4.70
N GLU A 475 -20.81 -1.02 -5.52
CA GLU A 475 -20.54 0.36 -5.14
C GLU A 475 -21.84 1.12 -4.80
N ALA A 476 -22.94 0.82 -5.48
CA ALA A 476 -24.23 1.44 -5.21
C ALA A 476 -24.82 0.96 -3.88
N ALA A 477 -24.54 -0.28 -3.46
CA ALA A 477 -24.88 -0.75 -2.12
C ALA A 477 -24.03 -0.06 -1.04
N VAL A 478 -22.74 0.15 -1.28
CA VAL A 478 -21.87 0.91 -0.37
C VAL A 478 -22.35 2.35 -0.21
N GLU A 479 -22.66 3.04 -1.32
CA GLU A 479 -23.15 4.42 -1.29
C GLU A 479 -24.50 4.54 -0.55
N ARG A 480 -25.43 3.60 -0.76
CA ARG A 480 -26.69 3.56 -0.01
C ARG A 480 -26.49 3.39 1.49
N ARG A 481 -25.59 2.49 1.91
CA ARG A 481 -25.25 2.28 3.32
C ARG A 481 -24.58 3.53 3.92
N LEU A 482 -23.69 4.18 3.16
CA LEU A 482 -23.03 5.42 3.58
C LEU A 482 -24.05 6.54 3.80
N ASN A 483 -24.98 6.73 2.87
CA ASN A 483 -26.04 7.73 2.99
C ASN A 483 -26.98 7.46 4.17
N ALA A 484 -27.26 6.18 4.47
CA ALA A 484 -28.03 5.82 5.66
C ALA A 484 -27.27 6.15 6.95
N ALA A 485 -25.98 5.84 7.02
CA ALA A 485 -25.11 6.15 8.15
C ALA A 485 -25.02 7.66 8.40
N THR A 486 -24.75 8.46 7.37
CA THR A 486 -24.66 9.92 7.51
C THR A 486 -26.01 10.55 7.85
N ALA A 487 -27.12 10.01 7.35
CA ALA A 487 -28.45 10.46 7.73
C ALA A 487 -28.76 10.19 9.21
N ASP A 488 -28.37 9.03 9.74
CA ASP A 488 -28.53 8.71 11.17
C ASP A 488 -27.70 9.63 12.06
N ILE A 489 -26.40 9.79 11.75
CA ILE A 489 -25.52 10.76 12.44
C ILE A 489 -26.14 12.17 12.40
N SER A 490 -26.68 12.58 11.27
CA SER A 490 -27.34 13.88 11.11
C SER A 490 -28.59 14.05 11.98
N GLN A 491 -29.35 12.97 12.21
CA GLN A 491 -30.48 12.99 13.16
C GLN A 491 -30.02 13.07 14.61
N LYS A 492 -28.97 12.33 14.99
CA LYS A 492 -28.37 12.43 16.32
C LYS A 492 -27.84 13.84 16.59
N MET A 493 -27.15 14.43 15.60
CA MET A 493 -26.75 15.85 15.65
C MET A 493 -27.94 16.77 15.92
N LEU A 494 -29.06 16.61 15.19
CA LEU A 494 -30.26 17.41 15.40
C LEU A 494 -30.79 17.29 16.83
N SER A 495 -30.77 16.08 17.41
CA SER A 495 -31.20 15.84 18.79
C SER A 495 -30.39 16.70 19.77
N HIS A 496 -29.07 16.73 19.60
CA HIS A 496 -28.16 17.53 20.44
C HIS A 496 -28.30 19.03 20.18
N LEU A 497 -28.45 19.45 18.92
CA LEU A 497 -28.60 20.87 18.55
C LEU A 497 -29.85 21.52 19.17
N ARG A 498 -30.90 20.75 19.45
CA ARG A 498 -32.11 21.25 20.12
C ARG A 498 -31.85 21.84 21.50
N THR A 499 -30.83 21.35 22.20
CA THR A 499 -30.48 21.79 23.56
C THR A 499 -29.25 22.69 23.59
N LEU A 500 -28.41 22.64 22.56
CA LEU A 500 -27.21 23.46 22.45
C LEU A 500 -27.54 24.91 22.07
N ASP A 501 -26.58 25.79 22.32
CA ASP A 501 -26.65 27.20 21.95
C ASP A 501 -26.37 27.39 20.45
N VAL A 502 -27.46 27.40 19.68
CA VAL A 502 -27.49 27.65 18.23
C VAL A 502 -28.71 28.50 17.88
N GLU A 503 -28.65 29.17 16.74
CA GLU A 503 -29.83 29.84 16.20
C GLU A 503 -31.01 28.87 16.05
N GLU A 504 -32.22 29.33 16.38
CA GLU A 504 -33.44 28.51 16.45
C GLU A 504 -33.71 27.68 15.18
N LYS A 505 -33.38 28.23 14.01
CA LYS A 505 -33.53 27.53 12.72
C LYS A 505 -32.76 26.21 12.68
N TYR A 506 -31.59 26.14 13.29
CA TYR A 506 -30.73 24.95 13.32
C TYR A 506 -31.24 23.86 14.28
N ARG A 507 -32.20 24.17 15.15
CA ARG A 507 -32.85 23.19 16.07
C ARG A 507 -33.95 22.37 15.40
N THR A 508 -34.38 22.76 14.20
CA THR A 508 -35.57 22.20 13.54
C THR A 508 -35.26 21.26 12.38
N VAL A 509 -34.11 21.41 11.74
CA VAL A 509 -33.73 20.68 10.52
C VAL A 509 -32.38 20.02 10.75
N ALA A 510 -32.30 18.72 10.47
CA ALA A 510 -31.04 18.00 10.58
C ALA A 510 -30.01 18.61 9.61
N PRO A 511 -28.80 18.94 10.09
CA PRO A 511 -27.70 19.30 9.19
C PRO A 511 -27.32 18.09 8.33
N ILE A 512 -26.56 18.30 7.25
CA ILE A 512 -26.00 17.21 6.45
C ILE A 512 -24.52 17.08 6.80
N PHE A 513 -24.14 15.92 7.31
CA PHE A 513 -22.73 15.54 7.40
C PHE A 513 -22.22 15.06 6.03
N ASP A 514 -21.38 15.88 5.39
CA ASP A 514 -20.80 15.60 4.08
C ASP A 514 -19.43 14.94 4.23
N VAL A 515 -19.39 13.62 4.05
CA VAL A 515 -18.16 12.81 4.14
C VAL A 515 -17.15 13.14 3.05
N LYS A 516 -17.59 13.60 1.87
CA LYS A 516 -16.69 13.90 0.75
C LYS A 516 -15.89 15.17 1.02
N GLU A 517 -16.52 16.17 1.64
CA GLU A 517 -15.87 17.42 2.03
C GLU A 517 -15.39 17.42 3.49
N LEU A 518 -15.69 16.37 4.25
CA LEU A 518 -15.44 16.27 5.70
C LEU A 518 -16.00 17.47 6.46
N GLY A 519 -17.19 17.91 6.06
CA GLY A 519 -17.81 19.17 6.49
C GLY A 519 -19.27 19.00 6.90
N ILE A 520 -19.84 20.04 7.49
CA ILE A 520 -21.26 20.12 7.83
C ILE A 520 -21.92 21.12 6.90
N LYS A 521 -23.06 20.74 6.32
CA LYS A 521 -23.96 21.65 5.62
C LYS A 521 -25.20 21.92 6.45
N VAL A 522 -25.63 23.17 6.49
CA VAL A 522 -26.83 23.63 7.19
C VAL A 522 -27.80 24.26 6.21
N ARG A 523 -29.09 24.24 6.53
CA ARG A 523 -30.13 24.84 5.69
C ARG A 523 -30.40 26.27 6.12
N SER A 524 -30.31 27.22 5.20
CA SER A 524 -30.64 28.63 5.41
C SER A 524 -32.14 28.90 5.30
N ASN A 525 -32.54 30.14 5.59
CA ASN A 525 -33.95 30.57 5.60
C ASN A 525 -34.63 30.51 4.23
N ASP A 526 -33.87 30.67 3.15
CA ASP A 526 -34.33 30.54 1.76
C ASP A 526 -34.39 29.07 1.29
N GLY A 527 -34.01 28.12 2.14
CA GLY A 527 -34.02 26.69 1.85
C GLY A 527 -32.75 26.15 1.19
N SER A 528 -31.77 27.02 0.91
CA SER A 528 -30.47 26.66 0.34
C SER A 528 -29.58 25.93 1.36
N TRP A 529 -28.64 25.12 0.88
CA TRP A 529 -27.66 24.43 1.73
C TRP A 529 -26.31 25.13 1.68
N HIS A 530 -25.78 25.49 2.84
CA HIS A 530 -24.53 26.22 3.02
C HIS A 530 -23.58 25.44 3.91
N PHE A 531 -22.27 25.60 3.72
CA PHE A 531 -21.29 24.99 4.61
C PHE A 531 -21.23 25.73 5.95
N LEU A 532 -20.83 25.04 7.01
CA LEU A 532 -20.65 25.63 8.34
C LEU A 532 -19.73 26.86 8.34
N ALA A 533 -18.76 26.91 7.43
CA ALA A 533 -17.86 28.05 7.22
C ALA A 533 -18.58 29.35 6.83
N GLU A 534 -19.79 29.26 6.29
CA GLU A 534 -20.61 30.41 5.89
C GLU A 534 -21.58 30.83 7.00
N VAL A 535 -21.64 30.08 8.10
CA VAL A 535 -22.47 30.37 9.27
C VAL A 535 -21.72 31.32 10.19
N GLY A 536 -22.36 32.41 10.60
CA GLY A 536 -21.80 33.34 11.60
C GLY A 536 -21.95 32.81 13.03
N SER A 537 -21.16 33.37 13.94
CA SER A 537 -21.04 33.03 15.37
C SER A 537 -20.17 31.81 15.68
N ALA A 538 -19.22 32.01 16.58
CA ALA A 538 -18.39 30.95 17.12
C ALA A 538 -19.18 29.99 18.03
N SER A 539 -20.29 30.44 18.63
CA SER A 539 -21.17 29.56 19.43
C SER A 539 -21.83 28.49 18.56
N ASN A 540 -22.30 28.88 17.37
CA ASN A 540 -22.81 27.94 16.37
C ASN A 540 -21.74 26.89 16.02
N TRP A 541 -20.50 27.32 15.73
CA TRP A 541 -19.42 26.39 15.37
C TRP A 541 -19.14 25.37 16.47
N VAL A 542 -19.00 25.81 17.73
CA VAL A 542 -18.81 24.90 18.88
C VAL A 542 -19.96 23.91 19.01
N SER A 543 -21.19 24.39 18.96
CA SER A 543 -22.37 23.54 19.08
C SER A 543 -22.47 22.50 17.96
N PHE A 544 -22.14 22.86 16.72
CA PHE A 544 -22.11 21.90 15.60
C PHE A 544 -20.98 20.86 15.73
N HIS A 545 -19.80 21.26 16.23
CA HIS A 545 -18.71 20.33 16.51
C HIS A 545 -19.07 19.34 17.61
N VAL A 546 -19.59 19.84 18.74
CA VAL A 546 -20.04 18.99 19.85
C VAL A 546 -21.14 18.04 19.38
N ALA A 547 -22.15 18.54 18.66
CA ALA A 547 -23.24 17.72 18.15
C ALA A 547 -22.76 16.64 17.16
N LEU A 548 -21.83 16.97 16.25
CA LEU A 548 -21.28 16.00 15.31
C LEU A 548 -20.47 14.92 16.02
N ILE A 549 -19.58 15.30 16.94
CA ILE A 549 -18.72 14.34 17.62
C ILE A 549 -19.54 13.42 18.53
N CYS A 550 -20.53 13.93 19.26
CA CYS A 550 -21.47 13.09 20.01
C CYS A 550 -22.23 12.14 19.07
N GLY A 551 -22.88 12.67 18.02
CA GLY A 551 -23.68 11.85 17.10
C GLY A 551 -22.84 10.80 16.35
N LEU A 552 -21.60 11.12 16.01
CA LEU A 552 -20.66 10.19 15.39
C LEU A 552 -20.28 9.06 16.35
N HIS A 553 -19.90 9.37 17.58
CA HIS A 553 -19.49 8.34 18.56
C HIS A 553 -20.66 7.49 19.03
N GLU A 554 -21.85 8.06 19.17
CA GLU A 554 -23.10 7.32 19.43
C GLU A 554 -23.40 6.32 18.30
N TYR A 555 -23.30 6.76 17.04
CA TYR A 555 -23.46 5.87 15.89
C TYR A 555 -22.42 4.74 15.87
N LEU A 556 -21.15 5.06 16.14
CA LEU A 556 -20.06 4.09 16.16
C LEU A 556 -20.20 3.07 17.31
N ASP A 557 -20.77 3.48 18.45
CA ASP A 557 -21.10 2.57 19.55
C ASP A 557 -22.24 1.61 19.18
N GLU A 558 -23.32 2.14 18.59
CA GLU A 558 -24.48 1.34 18.13
C GLU A 558 -24.09 0.31 17.06
N MET A 559 -23.09 0.62 16.22
CA MET A 559 -22.57 -0.31 15.21
C MET A 559 -21.88 -1.54 15.83
N GLY A 560 -21.37 -1.45 17.06
CA GLY A 560 -20.71 -2.54 17.81
C GLY A 560 -19.36 -3.04 17.27
N THR A 561 -19.04 -2.77 16.00
CA THR A 561 -17.83 -3.27 15.31
C THR A 561 -16.85 -2.16 14.90
N SER A 562 -16.95 -0.98 15.52
CA SER A 562 -16.11 0.18 15.19
C SER A 562 -14.62 -0.05 15.44
N CYS A 563 -13.78 0.43 14.53
CA CYS A 563 -12.32 0.51 14.68
C CYS A 563 -11.86 1.74 15.47
N VAL A 564 -12.75 2.71 15.70
CA VAL A 564 -12.44 3.99 16.37
C VAL A 564 -12.37 3.79 17.89
N PRO A 565 -11.36 4.37 18.57
CA PRO A 565 -11.30 4.37 20.03
C PRO A 565 -12.51 5.06 20.67
N THR A 566 -13.01 4.51 21.77
CA THR A 566 -14.20 5.00 22.47
C THR A 566 -13.90 6.09 23.51
N PHE A 567 -12.90 6.92 23.24
CA PHE A 567 -12.63 8.14 24.01
C PHE A 567 -12.65 9.38 23.11
N THR A 568 -12.99 10.53 23.67
CA THR A 568 -12.78 11.83 23.01
C THR A 568 -12.31 12.88 24.02
N ILE A 569 -11.40 13.76 23.59
CA ILE A 569 -10.91 14.89 24.39
C ILE A 569 -11.30 16.21 23.73
N PHE A 570 -12.00 17.07 24.48
CA PHE A 570 -12.34 18.43 24.11
C PHE A 570 -11.46 19.40 24.91
N ASP A 571 -10.69 20.25 24.22
CA ASP A 571 -9.85 21.28 24.83
C ASP A 571 -10.50 22.66 24.65
N GLN A 572 -10.93 23.24 25.76
CA GLN A 572 -11.59 24.53 25.89
C GLN A 572 -12.87 24.71 25.05
N PRO A 573 -13.83 23.77 25.06
CA PRO A 573 -15.11 23.96 24.37
C PRO A 573 -15.87 25.20 24.85
N SER A 574 -15.64 25.68 26.09
CA SER A 574 -16.30 26.88 26.61
C SER A 574 -15.64 28.21 26.22
N GLN A 575 -14.52 28.20 25.49
CA GLN A 575 -13.69 29.40 25.27
C GLN A 575 -14.46 30.57 24.63
N VAL A 576 -15.40 30.26 23.73
CA VAL A 576 -16.19 31.26 23.01
C VAL A 576 -17.03 32.13 23.95
N TYR A 577 -17.51 31.54 25.04
CA TYR A 577 -18.37 32.20 26.03
C TYR A 577 -17.56 32.98 27.07
N PHE A 578 -16.31 32.59 27.31
CA PHE A 578 -15.47 33.20 28.32
C PHE A 578 -14.02 33.43 27.83
N PRO A 579 -13.79 34.39 26.91
CA PRO A 579 -12.48 34.63 26.31
C PRO A 579 -11.42 35.16 27.30
N SER A 580 -11.84 35.68 28.46
CA SER A 580 -10.98 36.33 29.47
C SER A 580 -10.94 35.62 30.83
N ILE A 581 -10.88 34.27 30.88
CA ILE A 581 -10.68 33.53 32.15
C ILE A 581 -9.19 33.53 32.62
N GLY A 582 -8.33 34.31 31.96
CA GLY A 582 -6.98 34.59 32.43
C GLY A 582 -6.98 35.63 33.55
N SER A 583 -7.15 35.17 34.80
CA SER A 583 -7.07 35.94 36.06
C SER A 583 -8.35 36.68 36.51
N LYS A 584 -8.80 36.35 37.74
CA LYS A 584 -9.85 37.01 38.55
C LYS A 584 -11.32 36.73 38.21
N ILE A 585 -11.80 35.54 38.59
CA ILE A 585 -13.24 35.21 38.68
C ILE A 585 -13.82 35.66 40.05
N HIS A 586 -13.25 36.63 40.76
CA HIS A 586 -13.87 37.11 42.01
C HIS A 586 -14.08 38.62 42.10
N ASP A 587 -13.28 39.45 41.40
CA ASP A 587 -13.41 40.91 41.51
C ASP A 587 -13.97 41.61 40.24
N GLU A 588 -13.88 40.98 39.05
CA GLU A 588 -14.35 41.59 37.78
C GLU A 588 -15.72 41.04 37.32
N LEU A 589 -16.33 40.17 38.12
CA LEU A 589 -17.69 39.65 37.94
C LEU A 589 -18.80 40.68 38.20
N GLU A 590 -18.50 41.99 38.29
CA GLU A 590 -19.51 43.05 38.54
C GLU A 590 -19.77 43.97 37.34
N GLU A 591 -18.92 44.01 36.30
CA GLU A 591 -19.01 45.07 35.25
C GLU A 591 -19.80 44.71 33.96
N GLY A 592 -20.32 43.49 33.81
CA GLY A 592 -21.11 43.06 32.65
C GLY A 592 -22.61 43.02 32.90
N ASP A 593 -23.43 43.21 31.87
CA ASP A 593 -24.89 43.07 31.95
C ASP A 593 -25.26 41.65 32.46
N PRO A 594 -25.99 41.53 33.60
CA PRO A 594 -26.34 40.25 34.20
C PRO A 594 -27.02 39.28 33.24
N SER A 595 -27.80 39.77 32.28
CA SER A 595 -28.56 38.93 31.33
C SER A 595 -27.64 38.14 30.39
N TYR A 596 -26.61 38.77 29.84
CA TYR A 596 -25.67 38.11 28.92
C TYR A 596 -24.80 37.07 29.65
N ARG A 597 -24.52 37.30 30.93
CA ARG A 597 -23.78 36.35 31.77
C ARG A 597 -24.57 35.07 32.04
N ASP A 598 -25.87 35.20 32.29
CA ASP A 598 -26.72 34.04 32.48
C ASP A 598 -26.85 33.22 31.19
N GLU A 599 -26.95 33.87 30.02
CA GLU A 599 -26.97 33.21 28.71
C GLU A 599 -25.68 32.41 28.42
N ASP A 600 -24.50 33.02 28.63
CA ASP A 600 -23.20 32.36 28.45
C ASP A 600 -23.02 31.16 29.40
N VAL A 601 -23.43 31.30 30.67
CA VAL A 601 -23.40 30.21 31.66
C VAL A 601 -24.35 29.08 31.25
N GLU A 602 -25.55 29.40 30.77
CA GLU A 602 -26.52 28.41 30.28
C GLU A 602 -25.99 27.66 29.05
N ALA A 603 -25.34 28.37 28.12
CA ALA A 603 -24.73 27.78 26.94
C ALA A 603 -23.62 26.78 27.34
N VAL A 604 -22.74 27.14 28.28
CA VAL A 604 -21.73 26.21 28.79
C VAL A 604 -22.37 25.00 29.49
N LYS A 605 -23.37 25.21 30.34
CA LYS A 605 -24.13 24.10 30.94
C LYS A 605 -24.73 23.17 29.88
N SER A 606 -25.22 23.70 28.77
CA SER A 606 -25.79 22.91 27.69
C SER A 606 -24.77 21.99 27.02
N ILE A 607 -23.52 22.44 26.85
CA ILE A 607 -22.41 21.63 26.34
C ILE A 607 -22.13 20.47 27.28
N PHE A 608 -21.90 20.74 28.56
CA PHE A 608 -21.59 19.69 29.55
C PHE A 608 -22.74 18.69 29.70
N LYS A 609 -24.00 19.14 29.70
CA LYS A 609 -25.18 18.26 29.71
C LYS A 609 -25.25 17.38 28.48
N THR A 610 -24.99 17.94 27.30
CA THR A 610 -25.01 17.20 26.04
C THR A 610 -23.95 16.09 26.07
N LEU A 611 -22.70 16.43 26.42
CA LEU A 611 -21.62 15.46 26.56
C LEU A 611 -21.93 14.37 27.60
N ALA A 612 -22.43 14.76 28.77
CA ALA A 612 -22.80 13.81 29.83
C ALA A 612 -23.93 12.86 29.39
N SER A 613 -24.97 13.39 28.74
CA SER A 613 -26.08 12.58 28.25
C SER A 613 -25.65 11.55 27.21
N SER A 614 -24.73 11.90 26.32
CA SER A 614 -24.16 11.00 25.32
C SER A 614 -23.41 9.84 25.96
N VAL A 615 -22.59 10.14 26.99
CA VAL A 615 -21.85 9.12 27.74
C VAL A 615 -22.77 8.21 28.56
N ILE A 616 -23.79 8.77 29.22
CA ILE A 616 -24.78 7.99 29.97
C ILE A 616 -25.56 7.05 29.02
N ALA A 617 -25.96 7.55 27.86
CA ALA A 617 -26.68 6.76 26.86
C ALA A 617 -25.84 5.59 26.30
N ALA A 618 -24.52 5.73 26.27
CA ALA A 618 -23.59 4.68 25.85
C ALA A 618 -23.30 3.61 26.93
N GLU A 619 -23.94 3.69 28.10
CA GLU A 619 -23.86 2.68 29.18
C GLU A 619 -22.42 2.29 29.56
N GLY A 620 -21.53 3.28 29.64
CA GLY A 620 -20.14 3.11 30.06
C GLY A 620 -19.15 2.72 28.95
N LYS A 621 -19.60 2.56 27.70
CA LYS A 621 -18.73 2.24 26.55
C LYS A 621 -18.00 3.46 26.00
N LEU A 622 -18.58 4.64 26.14
CA LEU A 622 -18.03 5.91 25.68
C LEU A 622 -17.42 6.71 26.83
N GLN A 623 -16.28 7.35 26.59
CA GLN A 623 -15.62 8.22 27.56
C GLN A 623 -15.32 9.58 26.95
N PHE A 624 -15.72 10.65 27.62
CA PHE A 624 -15.35 12.00 27.21
C PHE A 624 -14.46 12.65 28.26
N ILE A 625 -13.51 13.48 27.82
CA ILE A 625 -12.60 14.23 28.67
C ILE A 625 -12.65 15.69 28.24
N VAL A 626 -12.99 16.59 29.15
CA VAL A 626 -13.07 18.04 28.90
C VAL A 626 -11.96 18.73 29.68
N LEU A 627 -11.17 19.53 28.98
CA LEU A 627 -10.11 20.36 29.54
C LEU A 627 -10.56 21.81 29.45
N ASP A 628 -10.95 22.41 30.57
CA ASP A 628 -11.60 23.72 30.52
C ASP A 628 -11.15 24.66 31.65
N HIS A 629 -11.43 25.95 31.45
CA HIS A 629 -11.37 26.97 32.47
C HIS A 629 -12.65 27.02 33.30
N ALA A 630 -13.80 26.67 32.70
CA ALA A 630 -15.08 26.60 33.40
C ALA A 630 -15.03 25.56 34.53
N ASP A 631 -15.33 25.99 35.76
CA ASP A 631 -15.34 25.14 36.95
C ASP A 631 -16.75 24.70 37.33
N ALA A 632 -16.85 23.85 38.35
CA ALA A 632 -18.13 23.34 38.86
C ALA A 632 -19.08 24.45 39.34
N GLY A 633 -18.58 25.65 39.63
CA GLY A 633 -19.41 26.83 39.91
C GLY A 633 -20.20 27.30 38.69
N ILE A 634 -19.68 27.07 37.48
CA ILE A 634 -20.32 27.41 36.21
C ILE A 634 -21.25 26.30 35.75
N TYR A 635 -20.74 25.08 35.52
CA TYR A 635 -21.57 24.01 34.94
C TYR A 635 -22.49 23.33 35.99
N GLY A 636 -22.21 23.50 37.28
CA GLY A 636 -23.03 22.98 38.37
C GLY A 636 -22.93 21.46 38.54
N ASN A 637 -23.90 20.88 39.25
CA ASN A 637 -23.98 19.43 39.43
C ASN A 637 -24.79 18.80 38.29
N ILE A 638 -24.09 18.16 37.35
CA ILE A 638 -24.68 17.44 36.22
C ILE A 638 -24.40 15.96 36.42
N GLU A 639 -25.43 15.11 36.31
CA GLU A 639 -25.28 13.66 36.38
C GLU A 639 -24.34 13.16 35.26
N GLY A 640 -23.46 12.21 35.60
CA GLY A 640 -22.47 11.65 34.66
C GLY A 640 -21.19 12.48 34.50
N VAL A 641 -21.08 13.63 35.17
CA VAL A 641 -19.88 14.48 35.17
C VAL A 641 -19.02 14.17 36.40
N ASN A 642 -17.75 13.84 36.14
CA ASN A 642 -16.73 13.56 37.13
C ASN A 642 -15.62 14.62 37.03
N GLU A 643 -15.54 15.53 37.99
CA GLU A 643 -14.41 16.45 38.10
C GLU A 643 -13.19 15.69 38.65
N VAL A 644 -12.24 15.41 37.78
CA VAL A 644 -11.08 14.55 38.06
C VAL A 644 -9.97 15.34 38.75
N GLU A 645 -9.69 16.54 38.25
CA GLU A 645 -8.58 17.37 38.71
C GLU A 645 -8.93 18.86 38.59
N THR A 646 -8.51 19.65 39.58
CA THR A 646 -8.65 21.11 39.60
C THR A 646 -7.27 21.75 39.73
N TRP A 647 -6.77 22.33 38.64
CA TRP A 647 -5.44 22.94 38.56
C TRP A 647 -5.53 24.44 38.83
N ARG A 648 -5.67 24.76 40.12
CA ARG A 648 -5.63 26.11 40.69
C ARG A 648 -4.70 26.10 41.91
N GLU A 649 -4.36 27.27 42.43
CA GLU A 649 -3.59 27.39 43.69
C GLU A 649 -2.25 26.62 43.67
N GLY A 650 -1.48 26.74 42.58
CA GLY A 650 -0.18 26.09 42.44
C GLY A 650 -0.23 24.64 41.92
N LYS A 651 -1.41 24.01 41.83
CA LYS A 651 -1.55 22.72 41.15
C LYS A 651 -1.46 22.88 39.63
N LYS A 652 -0.63 22.07 38.99
CA LYS A 652 -0.36 22.07 37.54
C LYS A 652 -0.12 20.65 37.03
N LEU A 653 -0.08 20.49 35.70
CA LEU A 653 0.30 19.23 35.06
C LEU A 653 1.71 18.80 35.44
N ILE A 654 2.67 19.73 35.42
CA ILE A 654 4.00 19.55 35.97
C ILE A 654 4.01 20.17 37.37
N PRO A 655 4.18 19.38 38.45
CA PRO A 655 4.25 19.91 39.81
C PRO A 655 5.35 20.96 39.94
N GLU A 656 5.08 22.06 40.65
CA GLU A 656 6.06 23.15 40.77
C GLU A 656 7.35 22.72 41.46
N GLU A 657 7.24 21.77 42.39
CA GLU A 657 8.37 21.14 43.07
C GLU A 657 9.40 20.48 42.13
N TRP A 658 9.03 20.15 40.89
CA TRP A 658 9.97 19.54 39.93
C TRP A 658 10.98 20.55 39.35
N TYR A 659 10.66 21.84 39.41
CA TYR A 659 11.45 22.91 38.76
C TYR A 659 11.74 24.12 39.66
N ILE A 660 11.32 24.06 40.92
CA ILE A 660 11.79 24.92 42.02
C ILE A 660 13.00 24.24 42.67
#